data_AF-A0A812S8R9-F1
#
_entry.id   AF-A0A812S8R9-F1
#
_cell.length_a   1.000
_cell.length_b   1.000
_cell.length_c   1.000
_cell.angle_alpha   90.00
_cell.angle_beta   90.00
_cell.angle_gamma   90.00
#
_symmetry.space_group_name_H-M   'P 1'
#
loop_
_entity.id
_entity.type
_entity.pdbx_description
1 polymer ?
#
loop_
_entity_poly.entity_id
_entity_poly.type
_entity_poly.pdbx_seq_one_letter_code
_entity_poly.pdbx_strand_id
1 'polypeptide(L)'
;MGRLSALCLAISTALTECLDNGLARTPPMGWMTWERYRCITDCSTSGPSHCINEQLIKDMADRLAEDGWLDAGYKQVSIDDCWALPERDEKGQQVADPRRFPSGMAALGKYIHDRGLLFGTYSDIGSKTCAGKVGLQGHFDDDARLFASWGVDYIKVDGCYEELKDMQADYPAFGAALNRTGRPIVYSCSWPAYLPHHCEGSDACMASLVENCNLWRNYGDVDDSWQSVTGIVDFWKRRNSSDEMVRAAGPGHWNDPDMLIAGNFGLSHSEEQTQFALWAIFAAPLFMSNDLRMISAESKEILQNREVISVNQDVLGKQGFCVAGCDGDLRVWVRELAGQEAAVVLQNAGTGGDGSNITVDSSMISWFPERSTGTFLARDLFAKTDLGVFPGHLTLFVHVSSCRMLKLTQQKQAQVAPSCAVERPQESCRDAMRALRGAVLAAITSASAEEGPAIPYVAPDVSGLHFVETFDADVWSRWKHSTAEKYNGKFEVTTRTPEALLGDLALQVPEAARHYGTAAKFEPIAVEQKGAFAVQFEARFEDGLSCGGSYIKLFDSGGRSSDAFDSETRYVVMFGPDKCGGTNKVHFIFQHKNPVTGNWEEKHLPTPPSVPMDRRTHLYGLFIRSDNSFEVHVDGEKKASGSLLKDMQPPVNPPKEIDDPSDQKPSNWVDEAKIDDPDASKPDDWDEDAPFQIPDPSASMPSGWLEDELAKIPDPKSQRPADWDDEEDGEWEAPIIDNPKCSVGCGKWEAPRINNPNYKGKWYAPKIDNPAYIGEWKPRQIDNPEYFVDENPYMLPTIDSVGIDIWTMDKGIMFDNIVIDSNPEKVIAFGQATFKVRSEIEVKQDKSASGQGMFSKALDTVLENPIPVLVTVLALLVGSFLLSGIKCDSSP
;
A
#
# COMPACT_ATOMS: atom_id res chain seq x y z
N MET A 1 65.83 41.44 -11.91
CA MET A 1 66.76 41.08 -10.81
C MET A 1 66.29 41.89 -9.61
N GLY A 2 65.86 41.40 -8.45
CA GLY A 2 65.94 40.15 -7.68
C GLY A 2 65.07 40.41 -6.42
N ARG A 3 64.12 39.53 -6.09
CA ARG A 3 64.17 38.40 -5.12
C ARG A 3 64.49 38.74 -3.66
N LEU A 4 63.67 38.10 -2.81
CA LEU A 4 63.66 37.90 -1.35
C LEU A 4 63.16 39.07 -0.49
N SER A 5 62.37 38.89 0.58
CA SER A 5 61.61 37.81 1.25
C SER A 5 61.15 38.44 2.60
N ALA A 6 60.23 37.99 3.44
CA ALA A 6 59.18 36.98 3.52
C ALA A 6 58.57 37.20 4.92
N LEU A 7 57.24 37.14 5.09
CA LEU A 7 56.53 36.38 6.13
C LEU A 7 55.03 36.72 6.06
N CYS A 8 54.25 35.88 5.38
CA CYS A 8 52.82 35.76 5.66
C CYS A 8 52.59 34.30 6.08
N LEU A 9 52.16 34.14 7.32
CA LEU A 9 51.74 32.88 7.92
C LEU A 9 50.57 32.33 7.10
N ALA A 10 50.72 31.12 6.59
CA ALA A 10 49.63 30.33 6.05
C ALA A 10 48.75 29.86 7.21
N ILE A 11 47.52 30.36 7.27
CA ILE A 11 46.42 29.66 7.94
C ILE A 11 45.72 28.90 6.83
N SER A 12 46.07 27.63 6.69
CA SER A 12 45.29 26.66 5.93
C SER A 12 43.97 26.46 6.66
N THR A 13 42.93 27.19 6.23
CA THR A 13 41.55 26.76 6.47
C THR A 13 41.37 25.47 5.68
N ALA A 14 41.31 24.34 6.38
CA ALA A 14 40.71 23.14 5.83
C ALA A 14 39.27 23.52 5.47
N LEU A 15 38.99 23.66 4.18
CA LEU A 15 37.63 23.66 3.66
C LEU A 15 37.13 22.23 3.87
N THR A 16 36.20 22.05 4.80
CA THR A 16 35.37 20.85 4.85
C THR A 16 34.61 20.79 3.53
N GLU A 17 34.89 19.76 2.74
CA GLU A 17 34.23 19.50 1.47
C GLU A 17 32.87 18.86 1.77
N CYS A 18 31.83 19.68 1.95
CA CYS A 18 30.46 19.17 1.87
C CYS A 18 30.21 18.61 0.46
N LEU A 19 29.43 17.53 0.32
CA LEU A 19 28.97 16.91 -0.95
C LEU A 19 28.00 17.82 -1.72
N ASP A 20 28.22 19.14 -1.75
CA ASP A 20 27.52 20.07 -2.63
C ASP A 20 27.98 19.86 -4.09
N ASN A 21 27.68 18.68 -4.62
CA ASN A 21 28.11 18.17 -5.92
C ASN A 21 27.29 18.75 -7.09
N GLY A 22 26.38 19.69 -6.81
CA GLY A 22 25.54 20.33 -7.83
C GLY A 22 24.29 19.54 -8.23
N LEU A 23 24.11 18.31 -7.74
CA LEU A 23 23.06 17.38 -8.16
C LEU A 23 21.85 17.40 -7.20
N ALA A 24 20.80 16.67 -7.58
CA ALA A 24 19.57 16.50 -6.79
C ALA A 24 18.99 17.82 -6.26
N ARG A 25 19.04 18.91 -7.04
CA ARG A 25 18.51 20.23 -6.62
C ARG A 25 17.00 20.25 -6.44
N THR A 26 16.31 19.30 -7.07
CA THR A 26 14.97 18.83 -6.74
C THR A 26 15.04 17.34 -6.46
N PRO A 27 14.03 16.73 -5.81
CA PRO A 27 14.04 15.30 -5.54
C PRO A 27 14.23 14.50 -6.84
N PRO A 28 15.13 13.49 -6.91
CA PRO A 28 15.31 12.69 -8.10
C PRO A 28 14.02 11.98 -8.52
N MET A 29 13.80 11.82 -9.83
CA MET A 29 12.66 11.10 -10.39
C MET A 29 13.13 10.04 -11.37
N GLY A 30 12.59 8.83 -11.27
CA GLY A 30 12.92 7.74 -12.18
C GLY A 30 12.22 6.44 -11.88
N TRP A 31 12.88 5.36 -12.21
CA TRP A 31 12.40 4.00 -12.07
C TRP A 31 13.49 3.10 -11.49
N MET A 32 13.11 2.13 -10.67
CA MET A 32 14.00 1.18 -9.99
C MET A 32 13.43 -0.24 -10.01
N THR A 33 14.30 -1.26 -10.03
CA THR A 33 13.88 -2.66 -10.17
C THR A 33 13.30 -3.29 -8.89
N TRP A 34 13.64 -2.80 -7.69
CA TRP A 34 13.59 -3.61 -6.46
C TRP A 34 12.20 -4.11 -6.08
N GLU A 35 11.24 -3.22 -5.85
CA GLU A 35 9.93 -3.64 -5.30
C GLU A 35 9.20 -4.60 -6.25
N ARG A 36 9.24 -4.34 -7.57
CA ARG A 36 8.47 -5.13 -8.55
C ARG A 36 9.17 -6.41 -8.99
N TYR A 37 10.49 -6.37 -9.16
CA TYR A 37 11.28 -7.46 -9.77
C TYR A 37 12.19 -8.19 -8.78
N ARG A 38 12.45 -7.60 -7.60
CA ARG A 38 13.21 -8.21 -6.49
C ARG A 38 14.54 -8.79 -6.99
N CYS A 39 14.96 -9.92 -6.40
CA CYS A 39 16.15 -10.66 -6.79
C CYS A 39 15.84 -11.84 -7.74
N ILE A 40 14.91 -11.69 -8.69
CA ILE A 40 14.59 -12.76 -9.65
C ILE A 40 15.75 -12.88 -10.65
N THR A 41 16.61 -13.88 -10.49
CA THR A 41 17.81 -14.07 -11.32
C THR A 41 17.73 -15.27 -12.27
N ASP A 42 16.77 -16.18 -12.06
CA ASP A 42 16.54 -17.30 -12.96
C ASP A 42 15.65 -16.90 -14.15
N CYS A 43 16.30 -16.48 -15.23
CA CYS A 43 15.65 -16.12 -16.48
C CYS A 43 15.05 -17.30 -17.25
N SER A 44 15.41 -18.54 -16.92
CA SER A 44 14.88 -19.71 -17.62
C SER A 44 13.46 -20.04 -17.18
N THR A 45 13.19 -19.90 -15.88
CA THR A 45 11.88 -20.19 -15.30
C THR A 45 10.96 -18.98 -15.30
N SER A 46 11.47 -17.79 -14.96
CA SER A 46 10.66 -16.55 -14.89
C SER A 46 10.49 -15.84 -16.24
N GLY A 47 11.26 -16.24 -17.25
CA GLY A 47 11.32 -15.59 -18.55
C GLY A 47 12.18 -14.31 -18.56
N PRO A 48 12.66 -13.89 -19.74
CA PRO A 48 13.52 -12.71 -19.88
C PRO A 48 12.80 -11.40 -19.59
N SER A 49 11.47 -11.39 -19.49
CA SER A 49 10.69 -10.21 -19.15
C SER A 49 10.62 -9.92 -17.65
N HIS A 50 10.96 -10.88 -16.78
CA HIS A 50 10.79 -10.72 -15.32
C HIS A 50 12.08 -10.92 -14.50
N CYS A 51 13.07 -11.66 -14.99
CA CYS A 51 14.36 -11.71 -14.30
C CYS A 51 15.16 -10.41 -14.47
N ILE A 52 16.00 -10.08 -13.49
CA ILE A 52 16.96 -8.96 -13.55
C ILE A 52 18.02 -9.25 -14.61
N ASN A 53 17.84 -8.66 -15.80
CA ASN A 53 18.72 -8.82 -16.95
C ASN A 53 18.77 -7.55 -17.81
N GLU A 54 19.71 -7.49 -18.74
CA GLU A 54 19.92 -6.36 -19.64
C GLU A 54 18.66 -5.98 -20.45
N GLN A 55 17.95 -6.96 -21.01
CA GLN A 55 16.75 -6.71 -21.81
C GLN A 55 15.64 -6.08 -20.99
N LEU A 56 15.42 -6.52 -19.74
CA LEU A 56 14.46 -5.88 -18.84
C LEU A 56 14.77 -4.38 -18.67
N ILE A 57 16.04 -4.03 -18.43
CA ILE A 57 16.44 -2.63 -18.23
C ILE A 57 16.26 -1.82 -19.51
N LYS A 58 16.57 -2.41 -20.67
CA LYS A 58 16.36 -1.79 -21.98
C LYS A 58 14.89 -1.52 -22.26
N ASP A 59 14.03 -2.51 -22.02
CA ASP A 59 12.58 -2.35 -22.18
C ASP A 59 12.05 -1.20 -21.34
N MET A 60 12.46 -1.10 -20.07
CA MET A 60 12.03 -0.01 -19.19
C MET A 60 12.59 1.33 -19.66
N ALA A 61 13.85 1.39 -20.09
CA ALA A 61 14.42 2.60 -20.67
C ALA A 61 13.67 3.06 -21.93
N ASP A 62 13.29 2.14 -22.82
CA ASP A 62 12.44 2.43 -23.98
C ASP A 62 11.09 3.00 -23.55
N ARG A 63 10.39 2.35 -22.61
CA ARG A 63 9.10 2.84 -22.09
C ARG A 63 9.24 4.21 -21.43
N LEU A 64 10.27 4.46 -20.61
CA LEU A 64 10.48 5.78 -20.01
C LEU A 64 10.61 6.87 -21.09
N ALA A 65 11.36 6.59 -22.15
CA ALA A 65 11.62 7.55 -23.23
C ALA A 65 10.39 7.77 -24.14
N GLU A 66 9.59 6.74 -24.39
CA GLU A 66 8.54 6.75 -25.42
C GLU A 66 7.14 7.06 -24.87
N ASP A 67 6.86 6.69 -23.61
CA ASP A 67 5.49 6.69 -23.08
C ASP A 67 5.15 7.95 -22.27
N GLY A 68 5.96 9.01 -22.39
CA GLY A 68 5.75 10.32 -21.74
C GLY A 68 6.30 10.44 -20.31
N TRP A 69 6.99 9.42 -19.79
CA TRP A 69 7.60 9.45 -18.45
C TRP A 69 8.79 10.40 -18.39
N LEU A 70 9.67 10.35 -19.40
CA LEU A 70 10.78 11.27 -19.53
C LEU A 70 10.30 12.72 -19.60
N ASP A 71 9.26 12.97 -20.39
CA ASP A 71 8.62 14.29 -20.45
C ASP A 71 8.06 14.68 -19.07
N ALA A 72 7.52 13.72 -18.31
CA ALA A 72 7.01 13.89 -16.93
C ALA A 72 8.11 14.22 -15.91
N GLY A 73 9.36 13.97 -16.25
CA GLY A 73 10.52 14.27 -15.40
C GLY A 73 11.22 13.03 -14.88
N TYR A 74 10.66 11.83 -15.09
CA TYR A 74 11.28 10.56 -14.74
C TYR A 74 12.45 10.29 -15.68
N LYS A 75 13.67 10.55 -15.21
CA LYS A 75 14.89 10.52 -16.04
C LYS A 75 15.82 9.37 -15.70
N GLN A 76 15.70 8.82 -14.50
CA GLN A 76 16.62 7.83 -13.98
C GLN A 76 16.11 6.41 -14.22
N VAL A 77 16.97 5.50 -14.68
CA VAL A 77 16.72 4.05 -14.71
C VAL A 77 17.75 3.38 -13.84
N SER A 78 17.31 2.84 -12.70
CA SER A 78 18.18 2.27 -11.67
C SER A 78 18.03 0.75 -11.57
N ILE A 79 19.15 0.06 -11.61
CA ILE A 79 19.24 -1.37 -11.33
C ILE A 79 19.58 -1.52 -9.84
N ASP A 80 18.69 -2.18 -9.09
CA ASP A 80 18.92 -2.50 -7.68
C ASP A 80 19.76 -3.79 -7.53
N ASP A 81 19.75 -4.45 -6.36
CA ASP A 81 20.54 -5.64 -6.08
C ASP A 81 20.40 -6.76 -7.13
N CYS A 82 21.30 -7.74 -7.07
CA CYS A 82 21.31 -8.95 -7.89
C CYS A 82 21.75 -8.77 -9.36
N TRP A 83 22.30 -7.62 -9.74
CA TRP A 83 22.96 -7.46 -11.04
C TRP A 83 24.36 -8.11 -11.09
N ALA A 84 25.10 -8.06 -9.97
CA ALA A 84 26.48 -8.53 -9.87
C ALA A 84 26.60 -10.04 -9.60
N LEU A 85 27.79 -10.58 -9.88
CA LEU A 85 28.23 -11.89 -9.42
C LEU A 85 28.49 -11.88 -7.89
N PRO A 86 28.48 -13.06 -7.23
CA PRO A 86 28.79 -13.15 -5.80
C PRO A 86 30.23 -12.77 -5.44
N GLU A 87 31.15 -12.93 -6.39
CA GLU A 87 32.59 -12.74 -6.18
C GLU A 87 33.15 -11.73 -7.18
N ARG A 88 34.23 -11.05 -6.78
CA ARG A 88 35.03 -10.18 -7.65
C ARG A 88 35.78 -11.00 -8.69
N ASP A 89 36.16 -10.38 -9.80
CA ASP A 89 37.06 -11.00 -10.76
C ASP A 89 38.52 -11.03 -10.29
N GLU A 90 39.41 -11.59 -11.11
CA GLU A 90 40.85 -11.66 -10.84
C GLU A 90 41.53 -10.30 -10.66
N LYS A 91 40.88 -9.21 -11.09
CA LYS A 91 41.36 -7.84 -10.93
C LYS A 91 40.78 -7.17 -9.68
N GLY A 92 39.98 -7.89 -8.90
CA GLY A 92 39.30 -7.35 -7.72
C GLY A 92 38.11 -6.46 -8.07
N GLN A 93 37.57 -6.52 -9.29
CA GLN A 93 36.45 -5.69 -9.72
C GLN A 93 35.11 -6.40 -9.53
N GLN A 94 34.06 -5.63 -9.23
CA GLN A 94 32.70 -6.16 -9.35
C GLN A 94 32.36 -6.45 -10.81
N VAL A 95 31.70 -7.58 -11.07
CA VAL A 95 31.35 -8.01 -12.42
C VAL A 95 29.86 -8.27 -12.51
N ALA A 96 29.20 -7.67 -13.50
CA ALA A 96 27.82 -7.99 -13.83
C ALA A 96 27.72 -9.43 -14.34
N ASP A 97 26.67 -10.14 -13.99
CA ASP A 97 26.49 -11.52 -14.44
C ASP A 97 26.50 -11.60 -15.98
N PRO A 98 27.50 -12.26 -16.59
CA PRO A 98 27.71 -12.21 -18.04
C PRO A 98 26.61 -12.93 -18.84
N ARG A 99 25.78 -13.76 -18.19
CA ARG A 99 24.65 -14.41 -18.86
C ARG A 99 23.45 -13.45 -18.94
N ARG A 100 23.25 -12.64 -17.91
CA ARG A 100 22.11 -11.71 -17.80
C ARG A 100 22.43 -10.32 -18.36
N PHE A 101 23.71 -9.93 -18.33
CA PHE A 101 24.22 -8.66 -18.84
C PHE A 101 25.36 -8.88 -19.85
N PRO A 102 25.10 -9.57 -20.98
CA PRO A 102 26.13 -10.01 -21.91
C PRO A 102 26.90 -8.87 -22.59
N SER A 103 26.32 -7.67 -22.73
CA SER A 103 27.03 -6.51 -23.28
C SER A 103 27.89 -5.76 -22.25
N GLY A 104 27.69 -6.04 -20.96
CA GLY A 104 28.32 -5.33 -19.85
C GLY A 104 27.66 -3.98 -19.51
N MET A 105 27.94 -3.51 -18.29
CA MET A 105 27.26 -2.34 -17.71
C MET A 105 27.57 -1.02 -18.43
N ALA A 106 28.79 -0.86 -18.98
CA ALA A 106 29.14 0.33 -19.75
C ALA A 106 28.31 0.46 -21.04
N ALA A 107 28.06 -0.66 -21.73
CA ALA A 107 27.24 -0.67 -22.94
C ALA A 107 25.77 -0.40 -22.61
N LEU A 108 25.26 -0.96 -21.51
CA LEU A 108 23.92 -0.68 -21.01
C LEU A 108 23.76 0.80 -20.60
N GLY A 109 24.73 1.36 -19.86
CA GLY A 109 24.76 2.78 -19.50
C GLY A 109 24.69 3.67 -20.73
N LYS A 110 25.50 3.37 -21.76
CA LYS A 110 25.43 4.08 -23.05
C LYS A 110 24.04 3.97 -23.70
N TYR A 111 23.42 2.79 -23.71
CA TYR A 111 22.10 2.59 -24.29
C TYR A 111 21.02 3.44 -23.60
N ILE A 112 21.11 3.59 -22.28
CA ILE A 112 20.24 4.45 -21.47
C ILE A 112 20.50 5.92 -21.81
N HIS A 113 21.76 6.35 -21.87
CA HIS A 113 22.12 7.73 -22.23
C HIS A 113 21.68 8.12 -23.64
N ASP A 114 21.75 7.19 -24.61
CA ASP A 114 21.30 7.43 -25.99
C ASP A 114 19.80 7.76 -26.08
N ARG A 115 19.02 7.48 -25.01
CA ARG A 115 17.59 7.82 -24.86
C ARG A 115 17.35 9.10 -24.07
N GLY A 116 18.40 9.81 -23.66
CA GLY A 116 18.30 11.00 -22.81
C GLY A 116 17.97 10.68 -21.34
N LEU A 117 18.13 9.43 -20.93
CA LEU A 117 17.94 8.96 -19.56
C LEU A 117 19.29 8.91 -18.81
N LEU A 118 19.22 8.75 -17.50
CA LEU A 118 20.34 8.65 -16.58
C LEU A 118 20.45 7.21 -16.05
N PHE A 119 21.69 6.70 -15.95
CA PHE A 119 21.95 5.32 -15.57
C PHE A 119 22.20 5.18 -14.07
N GLY A 120 21.46 4.30 -13.40
CA GLY A 120 21.54 4.06 -11.96
C GLY A 120 21.95 2.64 -11.65
N THR A 121 22.77 2.47 -10.63
CA THR A 121 23.18 1.15 -10.14
C THR A 121 23.12 1.07 -8.63
N TYR A 122 23.48 -0.09 -8.11
CA TYR A 122 23.36 -0.45 -6.71
C TYR A 122 24.64 -1.12 -6.22
N SER A 123 24.99 -0.86 -4.97
CA SER A 123 25.94 -1.67 -4.22
C SER A 123 25.58 -1.62 -2.74
N ASP A 124 26.44 -2.18 -1.90
CA ASP A 124 26.25 -2.22 -0.45
C ASP A 124 27.55 -1.81 0.23
N ILE A 125 27.47 -0.99 1.28
CA ILE A 125 28.64 -0.49 2.00
C ILE A 125 29.47 -1.62 2.61
N GLY A 126 28.80 -2.72 2.99
CA GLY A 126 29.41 -3.85 3.67
C GLY A 126 30.16 -4.81 2.76
N SER A 127 30.47 -5.98 3.32
CA SER A 127 31.21 -7.04 2.60
C SER A 127 30.39 -7.72 1.49
N LYS A 128 29.07 -7.72 1.64
CA LYS A 128 28.12 -8.31 0.70
C LYS A 128 26.89 -7.43 0.57
N THR A 129 26.20 -7.52 -0.55
CA THR A 129 24.85 -6.98 -0.68
C THR A 129 23.85 -7.79 0.14
N CYS A 130 22.69 -7.23 0.43
CA CYS A 130 21.59 -7.92 1.11
C CYS A 130 21.20 -9.26 0.45
N ALA A 131 21.30 -9.38 -0.88
CA ALA A 131 21.08 -10.63 -1.61
C ALA A 131 22.34 -11.52 -1.76
N GLY A 132 23.40 -11.22 -1.01
CA GLY A 132 24.63 -11.99 -0.95
C GLY A 132 25.54 -11.84 -2.16
N LYS A 133 25.45 -10.72 -2.90
CA LYS A 133 26.42 -10.37 -3.96
C LYS A 133 27.63 -9.65 -3.35
N VAL A 134 28.66 -9.39 -4.15
CA VAL A 134 29.84 -8.64 -3.70
C VAL A 134 29.47 -7.24 -3.22
N GLY A 135 29.94 -6.83 -2.03
CA GLY A 135 29.80 -5.48 -1.47
C GLY A 135 31.07 -4.62 -1.61
N LEU A 136 31.02 -3.38 -1.13
CA LEU A 136 32.04 -2.34 -1.32
C LEU A 136 33.23 -2.44 -0.34
N GLN A 137 33.07 -3.14 0.79
CA GLN A 137 34.06 -3.13 1.88
C GLN A 137 35.47 -3.48 1.36
N GLY A 138 36.43 -2.59 1.64
CA GLY A 138 37.83 -2.72 1.22
C GLY A 138 38.14 -2.26 -0.22
N HIS A 139 37.14 -1.83 -1.01
CA HIS A 139 37.29 -1.53 -2.44
C HIS A 139 36.66 -0.18 -2.88
N PHE A 140 36.40 0.74 -1.94
CA PHE A 140 35.67 2.01 -2.21
C PHE A 140 36.20 2.81 -3.40
N ASP A 141 37.51 3.06 -3.47
CA ASP A 141 38.13 3.83 -4.57
C ASP A 141 38.10 3.10 -5.91
N ASP A 142 38.25 1.77 -5.90
CA ASP A 142 38.25 0.96 -7.12
C ASP A 142 36.85 0.84 -7.70
N ASP A 143 35.85 0.60 -6.85
CA ASP A 143 34.46 0.48 -7.27
C ASP A 143 33.88 1.83 -7.69
N ALA A 144 34.21 2.92 -6.99
CA ALA A 144 33.84 4.27 -7.44
C ALA A 144 34.35 4.56 -8.85
N ARG A 145 35.63 4.25 -9.14
CA ARG A 145 36.19 4.38 -10.50
C ARG A 145 35.51 3.47 -11.51
N LEU A 146 35.16 2.25 -11.11
CA LEU A 146 34.46 1.29 -11.97
C LEU A 146 33.09 1.83 -12.38
N PHE A 147 32.27 2.27 -11.41
CA PHE A 147 30.95 2.84 -11.70
C PHE A 147 31.05 4.10 -12.56
N ALA A 148 32.03 4.98 -12.28
CA ALA A 148 32.29 6.14 -13.12
C ALA A 148 32.68 5.74 -14.56
N SER A 149 33.46 4.68 -14.73
CA SER A 149 33.85 4.16 -16.06
C SER A 149 32.69 3.58 -16.87
N TRP A 150 31.65 3.08 -16.19
CA TRP A 150 30.42 2.61 -16.83
C TRP A 150 29.45 3.74 -17.20
N GLY A 151 29.74 4.96 -16.77
CA GLY A 151 28.84 6.09 -16.97
C GLY A 151 27.65 6.11 -16.01
N VAL A 152 27.77 5.55 -14.80
CA VAL A 152 26.73 5.63 -13.76
C VAL A 152 26.49 7.09 -13.36
N ASP A 153 25.23 7.52 -13.27
CA ASP A 153 24.80 8.87 -12.84
C ASP A 153 24.16 8.87 -11.45
N TYR A 154 23.76 7.71 -10.95
CA TYR A 154 23.12 7.51 -9.65
C TYR A 154 23.57 6.20 -9.03
N ILE A 155 23.88 6.19 -7.74
CA ILE A 155 24.15 4.95 -7.01
C ILE A 155 23.38 4.89 -5.69
N LYS A 156 22.64 3.80 -5.49
CA LYS A 156 22.09 3.41 -4.19
C LYS A 156 23.12 2.53 -3.48
N VAL A 157 23.42 2.85 -2.24
CA VAL A 157 24.31 2.05 -1.39
C VAL A 157 23.58 1.62 -0.14
N ASP A 158 23.40 0.31 -0.02
CA ASP A 158 22.73 -0.33 1.11
C ASP A 158 23.68 -0.61 2.29
N GLY A 159 23.13 -1.12 3.39
CA GLY A 159 23.84 -1.27 4.66
C GLY A 159 23.99 -2.72 5.18
N CYS A 160 23.72 -3.74 4.38
CA CYS A 160 23.81 -5.12 4.85
C CYS A 160 25.28 -5.55 5.06
N TYR A 161 25.50 -6.51 5.95
CA TYR A 161 26.84 -7.10 6.17
C TYR A 161 27.95 -6.07 6.49
N GLU A 162 27.60 -4.97 7.16
CA GLU A 162 28.51 -4.00 7.77
C GLU A 162 28.20 -3.82 9.26
N GLU A 163 29.23 -3.54 10.04
CA GLU A 163 29.09 -3.27 11.47
C GLU A 163 28.57 -1.85 11.70
N LEU A 164 27.56 -1.69 12.56
CA LEU A 164 26.91 -0.39 12.83
C LEU A 164 27.90 0.73 13.23
N LYS A 165 28.97 0.36 13.92
CA LYS A 165 30.02 1.29 14.38
C LYS A 165 30.87 1.84 13.22
N ASP A 166 30.99 1.09 12.13
CA ASP A 166 31.89 1.38 11.01
C ASP A 166 31.15 2.16 9.90
N MET A 167 29.83 1.97 9.76
CA MET A 167 28.96 2.74 8.84
C MET A 167 29.15 4.26 8.92
N GLN A 168 29.40 4.81 10.10
CA GLN A 168 29.62 6.26 10.28
C GLN A 168 30.87 6.78 9.58
N ALA A 169 31.89 5.94 9.41
CA ALA A 169 33.09 6.29 8.66
C ALA A 169 32.96 5.90 7.18
N ASP A 170 32.32 4.76 6.91
CA ASP A 170 32.37 4.14 5.59
C ASP A 170 31.49 4.83 4.54
N TYR A 171 30.27 5.23 4.89
CA TYR A 171 29.39 5.99 3.97
C TYR A 171 30.06 7.30 3.51
N PRO A 172 30.59 8.17 4.40
CA PRO A 172 31.40 9.32 3.99
C PRO A 172 32.63 8.95 3.15
N ALA A 173 33.35 7.87 3.50
CA ALA A 173 34.54 7.46 2.76
C ALA A 173 34.22 7.06 1.30
N PHE A 174 33.11 6.35 1.08
CA PHE A 174 32.64 6.02 -0.27
C PHE A 174 32.12 7.25 -1.01
N GLY A 175 31.38 8.15 -0.36
CA GLY A 175 30.98 9.43 -0.95
C GLY A 175 32.18 10.26 -1.44
N ALA A 176 33.25 10.32 -0.64
CA ALA A 176 34.51 10.95 -1.03
C ALA A 176 35.20 10.23 -2.20
N ALA A 177 35.12 8.89 -2.26
CA ALA A 177 35.64 8.10 -3.37
C ALA A 177 34.89 8.40 -4.68
N LEU A 178 33.57 8.52 -4.65
CA LEU A 178 32.75 8.94 -5.79
C LEU A 178 33.17 10.34 -6.29
N ASN A 179 33.34 11.30 -5.38
CA ASN A 179 33.77 12.66 -5.74
C ASN A 179 35.16 12.68 -6.40
N ARG A 180 36.11 11.86 -5.92
CA ARG A 180 37.46 11.73 -6.50
C ARG A 180 37.46 11.22 -7.95
N THR A 181 36.39 10.56 -8.41
CA THR A 181 36.28 10.14 -9.81
C THR A 181 36.12 11.31 -10.78
N GLY A 182 35.64 12.47 -10.29
CA GLY A 182 35.31 13.64 -11.10
C GLY A 182 34.04 13.51 -11.93
N ARG A 183 33.33 12.36 -11.88
CA ARG A 183 32.01 12.21 -12.49
C ARG A 183 30.93 12.63 -11.50
N PRO A 184 29.98 13.49 -11.89
CA PRO A 184 28.82 13.78 -11.06
C PRO A 184 27.94 12.53 -10.93
N ILE A 185 27.83 11.98 -9.71
CA ILE A 185 27.00 10.81 -9.39
C ILE A 185 26.12 11.17 -8.20
N VAL A 186 24.81 11.01 -8.33
CA VAL A 186 23.87 11.15 -7.21
C VAL A 186 24.10 10.00 -6.24
N TYR A 187 24.36 10.32 -4.98
CA TYR A 187 24.66 9.32 -3.96
C TYR A 187 23.47 9.12 -3.00
N SER A 188 22.83 7.97 -3.10
CA SER A 188 21.70 7.55 -2.26
C SER A 188 22.18 6.60 -1.16
N CYS A 189 22.06 7.02 0.09
CA CYS A 189 22.58 6.31 1.25
C CYS A 189 21.46 5.60 2.03
N SER A 190 21.52 4.29 2.22
CA SER A 190 20.59 3.62 3.14
C SER A 190 20.96 3.78 4.62
N TRP A 191 22.04 4.50 4.92
CA TRP A 191 22.65 4.58 6.25
C TRP A 191 21.66 4.75 7.42
N PRO A 192 20.70 5.69 7.42
CA PRO A 192 19.78 5.85 8.55
C PRO A 192 18.86 4.64 8.76
N ALA A 193 18.42 3.97 7.69
CA ALA A 193 17.52 2.81 7.78
C ALA A 193 18.13 1.65 8.61
N TYR A 194 19.46 1.53 8.65
CA TYR A 194 20.18 0.48 9.37
C TYR A 194 20.53 0.86 10.82
N LEU A 195 20.36 2.12 11.21
CA LEU A 195 20.67 2.57 12.57
C LEU A 195 19.49 2.29 13.53
N PRO A 196 19.75 1.87 14.79
CA PRO A 196 18.70 1.52 15.78
C PRO A 196 17.65 2.61 16.06
N HIS A 197 17.93 3.87 15.72
CA HIS A 197 17.05 5.01 15.92
C HIS A 197 16.86 5.85 14.66
N HIS A 198 17.31 5.40 13.48
CA HIS A 198 17.15 6.14 12.22
C HIS A 198 17.65 7.59 12.22
N CYS A 199 18.57 7.94 13.12
CA CYS A 199 19.01 9.32 13.40
C CYS A 199 17.99 10.26 14.07
N GLU A 200 16.92 9.71 14.64
CA GLU A 200 15.97 10.42 15.50
C GLU A 200 16.68 11.10 16.68
N GLY A 201 16.38 12.37 16.89
CA GLY A 201 16.93 13.23 17.94
C GLY A 201 18.40 13.62 17.74
N SER A 202 18.98 13.42 16.56
CA SER A 202 20.42 13.63 16.32
C SER A 202 20.72 14.60 15.17
N ASP A 203 20.81 15.90 15.49
CA ASP A 203 21.27 16.93 14.54
C ASP A 203 22.68 16.61 14.00
N ALA A 204 23.55 15.96 14.79
CA ALA A 204 24.89 15.58 14.36
C ALA A 204 24.88 14.49 13.28
N CYS A 205 23.99 13.50 13.40
CA CYS A 205 23.82 12.51 12.33
C CYS A 205 23.27 13.17 11.07
N MET A 206 22.22 13.99 11.20
CA MET A 206 21.62 14.66 10.03
C MET A 206 22.61 15.58 9.32
N ALA A 207 23.44 16.32 10.07
CA ALA A 207 24.51 17.14 9.49
C ALA A 207 25.50 16.30 8.68
N SER A 208 25.89 15.12 9.19
CA SER A 208 26.77 14.20 8.47
C SER A 208 26.14 13.65 7.18
N LEU A 209 24.84 13.36 7.19
CA LEU A 209 24.12 12.92 5.99
C LEU A 209 24.04 14.03 4.95
N VAL A 210 23.67 15.25 5.36
CA VAL A 210 23.64 16.44 4.48
C VAL A 210 25.01 16.71 3.86
N GLU A 211 26.08 16.47 4.63
CA GLU A 211 27.45 16.65 4.14
C GLU A 211 27.89 15.56 3.17
N ASN A 212 27.33 14.34 3.23
CA ASN A 212 27.90 13.18 2.54
C ASN A 212 26.95 12.42 1.61
N CYS A 213 25.67 12.76 1.54
CA CYS A 213 24.65 12.03 0.78
C CYS A 213 23.70 13.00 0.07
N ASN A 214 23.26 12.65 -1.14
CA ASN A 214 22.24 13.42 -1.85
C ASN A 214 20.80 13.07 -1.44
N LEU A 215 20.62 11.87 -0.92
CA LEU A 215 19.37 11.41 -0.33
C LEU A 215 19.66 10.21 0.57
N TRP A 216 18.73 9.90 1.48
CA TRP A 216 18.90 8.79 2.39
C TRP A 216 17.60 8.09 2.76
N ARG A 217 17.62 6.75 2.77
CA ARG A 217 16.48 5.94 3.24
C ARG A 217 16.37 6.04 4.76
N ASN A 218 15.18 6.38 5.24
CA ASN A 218 14.95 6.60 6.68
C ASN A 218 14.31 5.40 7.40
N TYR A 219 13.53 4.58 6.68
CA TYR A 219 12.66 3.57 7.26
C TYR A 219 12.72 2.26 6.47
N GLY A 220 12.00 1.24 6.94
CA GLY A 220 11.91 -0.08 6.30
C GLY A 220 11.45 -0.02 4.84
N ASP A 221 11.75 -1.09 4.11
CA ASP A 221 11.41 -1.22 2.70
C ASP A 221 9.90 -1.15 2.47
N VAL A 222 9.51 -0.44 1.41
CA VAL A 222 8.16 -0.47 0.90
C VAL A 222 7.90 -1.84 0.24
N ASP A 223 6.70 -2.35 0.45
CA ASP A 223 6.20 -3.59 -0.13
C ASP A 223 4.84 -3.33 -0.77
N ASP A 224 4.38 -4.21 -1.67
CA ASP A 224 3.14 -4.05 -2.43
C ASP A 224 1.89 -4.24 -1.56
N SER A 225 1.67 -3.32 -0.61
CA SER A 225 0.52 -3.31 0.28
C SER A 225 0.26 -1.93 0.88
N TRP A 226 -1.01 -1.62 1.12
CA TRP A 226 -1.39 -0.40 1.83
C TRP A 226 -0.83 -0.33 3.25
N GLN A 227 -0.64 -1.48 3.90
CA GLN A 227 -0.06 -1.53 5.24
C GLN A 227 1.42 -1.09 5.26
N SER A 228 2.20 -1.42 4.22
CA SER A 228 3.58 -0.95 4.12
C SER A 228 3.64 0.56 3.90
N VAL A 229 2.83 1.09 2.97
CA VAL A 229 2.71 2.54 2.72
C VAL A 229 2.29 3.30 3.98
N THR A 230 1.27 2.82 4.69
CA THR A 230 0.81 3.48 5.93
C THR A 230 1.84 3.39 7.05
N GLY A 231 2.65 2.33 7.13
CA GLY A 231 3.79 2.24 8.05
C GLY A 231 4.81 3.35 7.84
N ILE A 232 5.15 3.65 6.57
CA ILE A 232 6.04 4.77 6.21
C ILE A 232 5.38 6.12 6.52
N VAL A 233 4.10 6.30 6.21
CA VAL A 233 3.37 7.53 6.53
C VAL A 233 3.31 7.76 8.04
N ASP A 234 3.16 6.70 8.83
CA ASP A 234 3.11 6.74 10.29
C ASP A 234 4.48 7.04 10.92
N PHE A 235 5.57 6.72 10.23
CA PHE A 235 6.88 7.25 10.57
C PHE A 235 6.90 8.78 10.40
N TRP A 236 6.43 9.32 9.27
CA TRP A 236 6.46 10.77 9.01
C TRP A 236 5.43 11.59 9.80
N LYS A 237 4.27 11.03 10.17
CA LYS A 237 3.18 11.80 10.81
C LYS A 237 3.54 12.35 12.18
N ARG A 238 4.50 11.71 12.86
CA ARG A 238 4.98 12.11 14.20
C ARG A 238 5.92 13.32 14.17
N ARG A 239 6.28 13.80 12.97
CA ARG A 239 7.28 14.84 12.74
C ARG A 239 6.62 16.14 12.29
N ASN A 240 7.19 17.26 12.72
CA ASN A 240 6.71 18.60 12.40
C ASN A 240 7.85 19.50 11.91
N SER A 241 7.58 20.79 11.65
CA SER A 241 8.58 21.73 11.15
C SER A 241 9.87 21.88 11.97
N SER A 242 9.87 21.53 13.27
CA SER A 242 11.08 21.61 14.11
C SER A 242 11.92 20.33 14.12
N ASP A 243 11.37 19.22 13.61
CA ASP A 243 12.06 17.93 13.52
C ASP A 243 13.32 18.04 12.66
N GLU A 244 14.42 17.47 13.14
CA GLU A 244 15.72 17.52 12.49
C GLU A 244 15.72 16.89 11.09
N MET A 245 14.97 15.81 10.86
CA MET A 245 14.90 15.18 9.53
C MET A 245 14.15 16.06 8.56
N VAL A 246 13.02 16.64 8.99
CA VAL A 246 12.22 17.55 8.15
C VAL A 246 13.02 18.80 7.81
N ARG A 247 13.76 19.36 8.76
CA ARG A 247 14.63 20.54 8.51
C ARG A 247 15.85 20.23 7.64
N ALA A 248 16.36 19.00 7.69
CA ALA A 248 17.53 18.59 6.92
C ALA A 248 17.22 18.36 5.44
N ALA A 249 15.97 18.12 5.05
CA ALA A 249 15.59 17.98 3.64
C ALA A 249 15.67 19.32 2.89
N GLY A 250 16.27 19.32 1.70
CA GLY A 250 16.43 20.51 0.87
C GLY A 250 17.20 20.25 -0.43
N PRO A 251 17.40 21.30 -1.25
CA PRO A 251 18.09 21.18 -2.54
C PRO A 251 19.47 20.55 -2.45
N GLY A 252 19.56 19.28 -2.87
CA GLY A 252 20.79 18.49 -2.90
C GLY A 252 20.85 17.39 -1.84
N HIS A 253 19.88 17.30 -0.91
CA HIS A 253 19.88 16.39 0.23
C HIS A 253 18.43 16.07 0.70
N TRP A 254 17.91 14.88 0.38
CA TRP A 254 16.49 14.53 0.58
C TRP A 254 16.26 13.33 1.51
N ASN A 255 15.17 13.35 2.26
CA ASN A 255 14.66 12.14 2.91
C ASN A 255 14.01 11.22 1.85
N ASP A 256 14.31 9.93 1.93
CA ASP A 256 13.80 8.91 1.02
C ASP A 256 12.83 7.95 1.77
N PRO A 257 11.51 8.13 1.58
CA PRO A 257 10.48 7.21 2.08
C PRO A 257 10.31 5.96 1.22
N ASP A 258 11.24 5.65 0.31
CA ASP A 258 11.25 4.51 -0.61
C ASP A 258 10.32 4.66 -1.82
N MET A 259 10.27 3.63 -2.68
CA MET A 259 9.67 3.65 -4.01
C MET A 259 8.14 3.89 -4.05
N LEU A 260 7.68 4.43 -5.18
CA LEU A 260 6.27 4.45 -5.59
C LEU A 260 5.89 3.08 -6.18
N ILE A 261 4.79 2.51 -5.67
CA ILE A 261 4.32 1.16 -6.04
C ILE A 261 3.00 1.17 -6.83
N ALA A 262 2.51 2.36 -7.20
CA ALA A 262 1.33 2.50 -8.04
C ALA A 262 1.54 1.81 -9.40
N GLY A 263 0.52 1.12 -9.89
CA GLY A 263 0.57 0.28 -11.08
C GLY A 263 0.95 -1.19 -10.82
N ASN A 264 1.13 -1.59 -9.55
CA ASN A 264 1.32 -2.97 -9.14
C ASN A 264 -0.02 -3.61 -8.71
N PHE A 265 -0.07 -4.33 -7.59
CA PHE A 265 -1.19 -5.21 -7.24
C PHE A 265 -1.84 -4.92 -5.89
N GLY A 266 -1.11 -4.30 -4.96
CA GLY A 266 -1.48 -4.20 -3.55
C GLY A 266 -2.14 -2.90 -3.12
N LEU A 267 -2.24 -1.91 -4.02
CA LEU A 267 -2.91 -0.63 -3.78
C LEU A 267 -4.15 -0.49 -4.65
N SER A 268 -5.24 -0.02 -4.06
CA SER A 268 -6.38 0.53 -4.80
C SER A 268 -6.03 1.88 -5.44
N HIS A 269 -6.82 2.31 -6.43
CA HIS A 269 -6.60 3.59 -7.11
C HIS A 269 -6.52 4.80 -6.16
N SER A 270 -7.36 4.83 -5.11
CA SER A 270 -7.33 5.90 -4.10
C SER A 270 -6.09 5.85 -3.21
N GLU A 271 -5.57 4.65 -2.94
CA GLU A 271 -4.35 4.44 -2.16
C GLU A 271 -3.11 4.83 -2.97
N GLU A 272 -3.09 4.53 -4.27
CA GLU A 272 -2.07 5.01 -5.22
C GLU A 272 -2.02 6.54 -5.26
N GLN A 273 -3.18 7.20 -5.39
CA GLN A 273 -3.28 8.66 -5.32
C GLN A 273 -2.75 9.20 -3.99
N THR A 274 -3.06 8.51 -2.89
CA THR A 274 -2.63 8.94 -1.55
C THR A 274 -1.14 8.79 -1.36
N GLN A 275 -0.52 7.69 -1.80
CA GLN A 275 0.93 7.53 -1.79
C GLN A 275 1.58 8.67 -2.59
N PHE A 276 1.12 8.91 -3.83
CA PHE A 276 1.72 9.92 -4.68
C PHE A 276 1.60 11.34 -4.10
N ALA A 277 0.45 11.68 -3.53
CA ALA A 277 0.22 12.96 -2.87
C ALA A 277 1.13 13.17 -1.66
N LEU A 278 1.27 12.15 -0.80
CA LEU A 278 2.09 12.24 0.40
C LEU A 278 3.59 12.28 0.06
N TRP A 279 4.04 11.51 -0.91
CA TRP A 279 5.43 11.60 -1.41
C TRP A 279 5.72 12.98 -2.01
N ALA A 280 4.75 13.61 -2.67
CA ALA A 280 4.87 15.00 -3.10
C ALA A 280 4.95 15.97 -1.92
N ILE A 281 4.19 15.76 -0.83
CA ILE A 281 4.30 16.57 0.40
C ILE A 281 5.65 16.35 1.09
N PHE A 282 6.16 15.12 1.12
CA PHE A 282 7.44 14.80 1.78
C PHE A 282 8.67 15.31 1.03
N ALA A 283 8.49 15.90 -0.15
CA ALA A 283 9.60 16.21 -1.06
C ALA A 283 10.47 14.97 -1.35
N ALA A 284 9.81 13.81 -1.47
CA ALA A 284 10.46 12.53 -1.66
C ALA A 284 11.02 12.39 -3.08
N PRO A 285 12.10 11.61 -3.27
CA PRO A 285 12.42 11.05 -4.58
C PRO A 285 11.21 10.29 -5.13
N LEU A 286 10.92 10.44 -6.43
CA LEU A 286 9.82 9.75 -7.10
C LEU A 286 10.40 8.62 -7.97
N PHE A 287 10.84 7.55 -7.31
CA PHE A 287 11.28 6.33 -7.99
C PHE A 287 10.11 5.36 -8.10
N MET A 288 9.61 5.14 -9.32
CA MET A 288 8.62 4.11 -9.60
C MET A 288 9.28 2.73 -9.56
N SER A 289 8.60 1.74 -9.02
CA SER A 289 8.99 0.34 -9.19
C SER A 289 7.77 -0.46 -9.60
N ASN A 290 7.53 -0.53 -10.91
CA ASN A 290 6.39 -1.19 -11.54
C ASN A 290 6.76 -1.69 -12.94
N ASP A 291 5.85 -2.42 -13.60
CA ASP A 291 6.07 -2.86 -14.99
C ASP A 291 5.46 -1.86 -15.98
N LEU A 292 6.30 -0.96 -16.52
CA LEU A 292 5.84 0.10 -17.42
C LEU A 292 5.30 -0.42 -18.75
N ARG A 293 5.54 -1.68 -19.10
CA ARG A 293 4.98 -2.30 -20.31
C ARG A 293 3.50 -2.67 -20.14
N MET A 294 3.04 -2.82 -18.90
CA MET A 294 1.70 -3.32 -18.56
C MET A 294 0.94 -2.42 -17.57
N ILE A 295 1.46 -1.23 -17.27
CA ILE A 295 0.81 -0.29 -16.35
C ILE A 295 -0.56 0.17 -16.89
N SER A 296 -1.56 0.23 -16.02
CA SER A 296 -2.91 0.70 -16.34
C SER A 296 -2.91 2.18 -16.74
N ALA A 297 -3.94 2.61 -17.49
CA ALA A 297 -4.09 4.01 -17.87
C ALA A 297 -4.33 4.90 -16.63
N GLU A 298 -5.05 4.37 -15.65
CA GLU A 298 -5.42 5.04 -14.40
C GLU A 298 -4.19 5.29 -13.52
N SER A 299 -3.35 4.28 -13.29
CA SER A 299 -2.12 4.43 -12.50
C SER A 299 -1.09 5.30 -13.25
N LYS A 300 -1.06 5.19 -14.58
CA LYS A 300 -0.25 6.08 -15.42
C LYS A 300 -0.70 7.54 -15.30
N GLU A 301 -1.99 7.82 -15.27
CA GLU A 301 -2.50 9.19 -15.08
C GLU A 301 -2.09 9.77 -13.72
N ILE A 302 -2.14 8.98 -12.65
CA ILE A 302 -1.68 9.39 -11.32
C ILE A 302 -0.21 9.80 -11.39
N LEU A 303 0.65 8.87 -11.81
CA LEU A 303 2.09 9.05 -11.79
C LEU A 303 2.58 10.11 -12.80
N GLN A 304 1.85 10.38 -13.88
CA GLN A 304 2.16 11.46 -14.83
C GLN A 304 1.45 12.80 -14.51
N ASN A 305 0.75 12.91 -13.38
CA ASN A 305 0.04 14.14 -13.02
C ASN A 305 1.02 15.31 -12.79
N ARG A 306 1.09 16.21 -13.78
CA ARG A 306 2.02 17.35 -13.80
C ARG A 306 1.83 18.32 -12.66
N GLU A 307 0.61 18.47 -12.15
CA GLU A 307 0.34 19.40 -11.06
C GLU A 307 0.89 18.86 -9.74
N VAL A 308 0.74 17.56 -9.47
CA VAL A 308 1.31 16.90 -8.29
C VAL A 308 2.84 16.81 -8.40
N ILE A 309 3.37 16.47 -9.58
CA ILE A 309 4.82 16.51 -9.85
C ILE A 309 5.39 17.90 -9.59
N SER A 310 4.68 18.97 -9.99
CA SER A 310 5.16 20.34 -9.74
C SER A 310 5.24 20.70 -8.25
N VAL A 311 4.38 20.11 -7.42
CA VAL A 311 4.49 20.23 -5.96
C VAL A 311 5.72 19.48 -5.46
N ASN A 312 5.92 18.23 -5.91
CA ASN A 312 7.09 17.45 -5.52
C ASN A 312 8.40 18.18 -5.90
N GLN A 313 8.48 18.66 -7.14
CA GLN A 313 9.63 19.33 -7.76
C GLN A 313 9.72 20.84 -7.46
N ASP A 314 8.99 21.35 -6.46
CA ASP A 314 9.04 22.76 -6.10
C ASP A 314 10.46 23.18 -5.69
N VAL A 315 10.92 24.28 -6.25
CA VAL A 315 12.31 24.77 -6.14
C VAL A 315 12.66 25.29 -4.74
N LEU A 316 11.68 25.58 -3.88
CA LEU A 316 11.95 25.92 -2.48
C LEU A 316 12.51 24.71 -1.73
N GLY A 317 12.16 23.48 -2.17
CA GLY A 317 12.72 22.25 -1.65
C GLY A 317 12.43 21.97 -0.18
N LYS A 318 11.48 22.68 0.45
CA LYS A 318 11.08 22.40 1.83
C LYS A 318 10.16 21.20 1.89
N GLN A 319 10.52 20.21 2.69
CA GLN A 319 9.66 19.09 3.02
C GLN A 319 8.45 19.56 3.84
N GLY A 320 7.28 19.01 3.52
CA GLY A 320 6.05 19.21 4.27
C GLY A 320 5.90 18.25 5.45
N PHE A 321 4.88 18.48 6.25
CA PHE A 321 4.63 17.74 7.50
C PHE A 321 3.15 17.76 7.87
N CYS A 322 2.76 16.92 8.82
CA CYS A 322 1.41 16.90 9.35
C CYS A 322 1.20 18.05 10.35
N VAL A 323 0.08 18.77 10.22
CA VAL A 323 -0.25 19.95 11.06
C VAL A 323 -1.51 19.79 11.88
N ALA A 324 -2.41 18.87 11.51
CA ALA A 324 -3.62 18.60 12.28
C ALA A 324 -4.04 17.13 12.16
N GLY A 325 -4.59 16.60 13.26
CA GLY A 325 -5.12 15.23 13.32
C GLY A 325 -4.07 14.13 13.17
N CYS A 326 -2.79 14.42 13.42
CA CYS A 326 -1.66 13.54 13.10
C CYS A 326 -1.69 12.19 13.83
N ASP A 327 -2.29 12.13 15.02
CA ASP A 327 -2.46 10.87 15.76
C ASP A 327 -3.76 10.11 15.42
N GLY A 328 -4.62 10.69 14.59
CA GLY A 328 -5.90 10.11 14.16
C GLY A 328 -5.92 9.69 12.69
N ASP A 329 -7.11 9.34 12.22
CA ASP A 329 -7.33 8.89 10.85
C ASP A 329 -7.49 10.05 9.86
N LEU A 330 -8.01 11.20 10.32
CA LEU A 330 -8.22 12.38 9.50
C LEU A 330 -7.06 13.35 9.70
N ARG A 331 -6.18 13.43 8.71
CA ARG A 331 -4.91 14.14 8.80
C ARG A 331 -4.87 15.28 7.80
N VAL A 332 -4.31 16.41 8.22
CA VAL A 332 -4.01 17.55 7.34
C VAL A 332 -2.50 17.69 7.24
N TRP A 333 -1.99 17.55 6.03
CA TRP A 333 -0.58 17.73 5.71
C TRP A 333 -0.40 18.98 4.88
N VAL A 334 0.71 19.68 5.10
CA VAL A 334 1.01 20.92 4.39
C VAL A 334 2.46 20.96 3.94
N ARG A 335 2.70 21.58 2.80
CA ARG A 335 4.03 21.88 2.27
C ARG A 335 4.06 23.33 1.78
N GLU A 336 5.06 24.09 2.23
CA GLU A 336 5.34 25.44 1.72
C GLU A 336 5.98 25.33 0.33
N LEU A 337 5.48 26.11 -0.62
CA LEU A 337 5.97 26.15 -2.00
C LEU A 337 6.51 27.54 -2.35
N ALA A 338 7.31 27.62 -3.41
CA ALA A 338 7.77 28.89 -3.94
C ALA A 338 6.59 29.79 -4.38
N GLY A 339 6.80 31.11 -4.40
CA GLY A 339 5.82 32.05 -4.96
C GLY A 339 4.63 32.40 -4.07
N GLN A 340 4.72 32.15 -2.75
CA GLN A 340 3.59 32.30 -1.82
C GLN A 340 2.44 31.34 -2.17
N GLU A 341 2.78 30.06 -2.32
CA GLU A 341 1.84 28.97 -2.53
C GLU A 341 2.03 27.91 -1.43
N ALA A 342 1.02 27.08 -1.22
CA ALA A 342 1.10 25.93 -0.33
C ALA A 342 0.39 24.73 -0.96
N ALA A 343 0.95 23.54 -0.78
CA ALA A 343 0.23 22.30 -1.03
C ALA A 343 -0.38 21.79 0.27
N VAL A 344 -1.60 21.27 0.18
CA VAL A 344 -2.34 20.69 1.32
C VAL A 344 -2.86 19.33 0.91
N VAL A 345 -2.63 18.31 1.72
CA VAL A 345 -3.27 17.00 1.57
C VAL A 345 -4.21 16.78 2.74
N LEU A 346 -5.49 16.64 2.42
CA LEU A 346 -6.53 16.17 3.34
C LEU A 346 -6.58 14.65 3.21
N GLN A 347 -5.99 13.94 4.16
CA GLN A 347 -5.89 12.48 4.13
C GLN A 347 -6.92 11.88 5.08
N ASN A 348 -7.67 10.89 4.60
CA ASN A 348 -8.42 9.98 5.45
C ASN A 348 -7.73 8.61 5.43
N ALA A 349 -6.95 8.34 6.47
CA ALA A 349 -6.25 7.08 6.71
C ALA A 349 -7.16 6.03 7.38
N GLY A 350 -8.42 6.36 7.67
CA GLY A 350 -9.38 5.42 8.22
C GLY A 350 -9.72 4.34 7.19
N THR A 351 -10.04 3.15 7.69
CA THR A 351 -10.34 1.95 6.89
C THR A 351 -11.83 1.55 6.94
N GLY A 352 -12.68 2.33 7.61
CA GLY A 352 -14.11 2.06 7.79
C GLY A 352 -15.01 3.28 7.53
N GLY A 353 -16.18 3.03 6.92
CA GLY A 353 -17.14 4.05 6.47
C GLY A 353 -16.85 4.64 5.09
N ASP A 354 -17.71 5.53 4.60
CA ASP A 354 -17.59 6.08 3.24
C ASP A 354 -16.54 7.17 3.10
N GLY A 355 -16.22 7.85 4.21
CA GLY A 355 -15.32 8.99 4.23
C GLY A 355 -15.64 9.96 5.36
N SER A 356 -14.97 11.10 5.38
CA SER A 356 -15.22 12.16 6.34
C SER A 356 -14.89 13.52 5.77
N ASN A 357 -15.57 14.53 6.30
CA ASN A 357 -15.24 15.93 6.01
C ASN A 357 -13.97 16.30 6.78
N ILE A 358 -12.97 16.78 6.04
CA ILE A 358 -11.72 17.29 6.60
C ILE A 358 -11.63 18.77 6.25
N THR A 359 -11.25 19.59 7.23
CA THR A 359 -11.16 21.04 7.07
C THR A 359 -9.71 21.48 7.13
N VAL A 360 -9.28 22.24 6.13
CA VAL A 360 -8.05 23.05 6.22
C VAL A 360 -8.41 24.46 6.64
N ASP A 361 -7.67 24.99 7.61
CA ASP A 361 -7.77 26.37 8.07
C ASP A 361 -6.50 27.16 7.71
N SER A 362 -6.66 28.43 7.39
CA SER A 362 -5.59 29.36 7.02
C SER A 362 -4.52 29.53 8.12
N SER A 363 -4.88 29.30 9.38
CA SER A 363 -3.91 29.28 10.49
C SER A 363 -2.89 28.15 10.39
N MET A 364 -3.24 27.05 9.69
CA MET A 364 -2.36 25.91 9.44
C MET A 364 -1.26 26.23 8.40
N ILE A 365 -1.40 27.34 7.67
CA ILE A 365 -0.45 27.86 6.67
C ILE A 365 0.06 29.26 7.09
N SER A 366 0.39 29.43 8.36
CA SER A 366 0.69 30.73 8.97
C SER A 366 2.00 31.41 8.53
N TRP A 367 2.82 30.78 7.68
CA TRP A 367 4.01 31.39 7.09
C TRP A 367 3.70 32.41 5.98
N PHE A 368 2.43 32.58 5.60
CA PHE A 368 2.00 33.71 4.76
C PHE A 368 2.06 35.04 5.55
N PRO A 369 2.70 36.11 5.03
CA PRO A 369 2.81 37.37 5.75
C PRO A 369 1.45 37.94 6.15
N GLU A 370 1.30 38.38 7.42
CA GLU A 370 0.08 38.89 8.09
C GLU A 370 -0.60 40.13 7.45
N ARG A 371 -0.21 40.55 6.23
CA ARG A 371 -0.84 41.67 5.51
C ARG A 371 -1.87 41.20 4.50
N SER A 372 -2.87 40.46 4.96
CA SER A 372 -4.23 40.44 4.39
C SER A 372 -5.05 39.43 5.15
N THR A 373 -6.35 39.70 5.27
CA THR A 373 -7.39 38.83 5.82
C THR A 373 -7.57 37.56 4.96
N GLY A 374 -6.54 36.71 4.96
CA GLY A 374 -6.13 35.76 3.91
C GLY A 374 -7.24 35.04 3.16
N THR A 375 -7.45 35.47 1.92
CA THR A 375 -8.27 34.74 0.94
C THR A 375 -7.34 33.92 0.06
N PHE A 376 -7.61 32.62 -0.04
CA PHE A 376 -6.81 31.69 -0.82
C PHE A 376 -7.63 31.15 -1.97
N LEU A 377 -7.03 31.10 -3.15
CA LEU A 377 -7.57 30.31 -4.26
C LEU A 377 -7.16 28.84 -4.02
N ALA A 378 -8.14 27.94 -3.96
CA ALA A 378 -7.89 26.50 -3.91
C ALA A 378 -8.09 25.87 -5.29
N ARG A 379 -7.14 25.00 -5.67
CA ARG A 379 -7.25 24.11 -6.82
C ARG A 379 -7.03 22.67 -6.37
N ASP A 380 -7.90 21.77 -6.77
CA ASP A 380 -7.73 20.33 -6.58
C ASP A 380 -6.87 19.75 -7.70
N LEU A 381 -5.77 19.09 -7.35
CA LEU A 381 -4.75 18.65 -8.30
C LEU A 381 -5.07 17.31 -8.97
N PHE A 382 -5.85 16.45 -8.32
CA PHE A 382 -6.30 15.19 -8.93
C PHE A 382 -7.57 15.41 -9.75
N ALA A 383 -8.54 16.18 -9.23
CA ALA A 383 -9.74 16.55 -9.97
C ALA A 383 -9.48 17.65 -11.02
N LYS A 384 -8.28 18.25 -11.04
CA LYS A 384 -7.87 19.32 -11.96
C LYS A 384 -8.86 20.49 -11.99
N THR A 385 -9.50 20.78 -10.86
CA THR A 385 -10.65 21.70 -10.75
C THR A 385 -10.35 22.83 -9.77
N ASP A 386 -10.67 24.06 -10.17
CA ASP A 386 -10.59 25.22 -9.28
C ASP A 386 -11.80 25.23 -8.34
N LEU A 387 -11.54 25.20 -7.03
CA LEU A 387 -12.57 25.20 -5.99
C LEU A 387 -12.99 26.62 -5.57
N GLY A 388 -12.34 27.64 -6.15
CA GLY A 388 -12.62 29.05 -5.90
C GLY A 388 -11.87 29.63 -4.70
N VAL A 389 -12.30 30.81 -4.28
CA VAL A 389 -11.66 31.58 -3.20
C VAL A 389 -12.39 31.32 -1.90
N PHE A 390 -11.66 30.88 -0.86
CA PHE A 390 -12.22 30.67 0.47
C PHE A 390 -11.60 31.64 1.49
N PRO A 391 -12.42 32.24 2.38
CA PRO A 391 -11.94 33.06 3.49
C PRO A 391 -11.71 32.19 4.73
N GLY A 392 -10.44 31.93 5.05
CA GLY A 392 -10.08 31.35 6.34
C GLY A 392 -10.15 29.82 6.44
N HIS A 393 -11.17 29.14 5.91
CA HIS A 393 -11.23 27.66 5.95
C HIS A 393 -11.92 27.04 4.73
N LEU A 394 -11.57 25.79 4.42
CA LEU A 394 -12.16 24.98 3.36
C LEU A 394 -12.37 23.56 3.87
N THR A 395 -13.60 23.07 3.76
CA THR A 395 -13.97 21.70 4.15
C THR A 395 -14.29 20.89 2.91
N LEU A 396 -13.66 19.72 2.78
CA LEU A 396 -13.92 18.78 1.69
C LEU A 396 -14.17 17.38 2.25
N PHE A 397 -15.05 16.65 1.56
CA PHE A 397 -15.26 15.24 1.82
C PHE A 397 -14.10 14.42 1.24
N VAL A 398 -13.58 13.49 2.05
CA VAL A 398 -12.47 12.60 1.69
C VAL A 398 -12.85 11.16 2.04
N HIS A 399 -12.87 10.30 1.02
CA HIS A 399 -13.17 8.87 1.18
C HIS A 399 -12.11 8.16 2.03
N VAL A 400 -12.46 7.03 2.63
CA VAL A 400 -11.50 6.16 3.35
C VAL A 400 -10.36 5.71 2.44
N SER A 401 -9.19 5.47 3.02
CA SER A 401 -7.95 5.15 2.29
C SER A 401 -7.68 6.09 1.09
N SER A 402 -8.09 7.36 1.19
CA SER A 402 -8.01 8.33 0.11
C SER A 402 -7.54 9.69 0.61
N CYS A 403 -7.26 10.59 -0.33
CA CYS A 403 -6.90 11.95 -0.04
C CYS A 403 -7.46 12.95 -1.05
N ARG A 404 -7.47 14.23 -0.66
CA ARG A 404 -7.64 15.36 -1.56
C ARG A 404 -6.40 16.21 -1.49
N MET A 405 -5.74 16.42 -2.63
CA MET A 405 -4.55 17.26 -2.72
C MET A 405 -4.92 18.60 -3.34
N LEU A 406 -4.65 19.67 -2.60
CA LEU A 406 -4.97 21.04 -2.97
C LEU A 406 -3.68 21.84 -3.15
N LYS A 407 -3.69 22.74 -4.13
CA LYS A 407 -2.76 23.86 -4.18
C LYS A 407 -3.50 25.14 -3.78
N LEU A 408 -2.93 25.85 -2.82
CA LEU A 408 -3.44 27.09 -2.27
C LEU A 408 -2.55 28.25 -2.73
N THR A 409 -3.15 29.28 -3.31
CA THR A 409 -2.44 30.49 -3.76
C THR A 409 -3.00 31.72 -3.07
N GLN A 410 -2.14 32.51 -2.41
CA GLN A 410 -2.58 33.73 -1.73
C GLN A 410 -2.97 34.82 -2.75
N GLN A 411 -4.18 35.35 -2.64
CA GLN A 411 -4.63 36.47 -3.48
C GLN A 411 -4.04 37.79 -2.97
N LYS A 412 -3.34 38.54 -3.83
CA LYS A 412 -2.94 39.92 -3.54
C LYS A 412 -4.15 40.85 -3.72
N GLN A 413 -4.55 41.57 -2.66
CA GLN A 413 -5.54 42.66 -2.81
C GLN A 413 -4.97 43.78 -3.70
N ALA A 414 -5.74 44.18 -4.72
CA ALA A 414 -5.42 45.35 -5.52
C ALA A 414 -5.41 46.61 -4.63
N GLN A 415 -4.32 47.36 -4.62
CA GLN A 415 -4.20 48.62 -3.87
C GLN A 415 -5.21 49.64 -4.42
N VAL A 416 -6.28 49.91 -3.67
CA VAL A 416 -7.13 51.08 -3.90
C VAL A 416 -6.53 52.25 -3.11
N ALA A 417 -6.19 53.32 -3.81
CA ALA A 417 -5.63 54.55 -3.22
C ALA A 417 -6.64 55.23 -2.26
N PRO A 418 -6.20 55.77 -1.11
CA PRO A 418 -7.12 56.36 -0.14
C PRO A 418 -7.50 57.80 -0.54
N SER A 419 -8.80 58.07 -0.59
CA SER A 419 -9.38 59.42 -0.62
C SER A 419 -9.77 59.84 0.80
N CYS A 420 -9.43 61.08 1.17
CA CYS A 420 -9.50 61.66 2.52
C CYS A 420 -10.92 61.90 3.10
N ALA A 421 -10.91 61.99 4.44
CA ALA A 421 -11.86 62.65 5.38
C ALA A 421 -13.21 61.92 5.61
N VAL A 422 -13.70 61.68 6.83
CA VAL A 422 -13.97 62.62 7.94
C VAL A 422 -13.92 61.90 9.31
N GLU A 423 -13.77 62.73 10.36
CA GLU A 423 -13.49 62.58 11.80
C GLU A 423 -14.27 61.54 12.65
N ARG A 424 -13.61 61.15 13.76
CA ARG A 424 -14.15 60.39 14.92
C ARG A 424 -15.10 61.26 15.79
N PRO A 425 -15.83 60.67 16.76
CA PRO A 425 -15.26 60.48 18.10
C PRO A 425 -15.62 59.14 18.79
N GLN A 426 -14.92 58.93 19.91
CA GLN A 426 -14.78 57.74 20.75
C GLN A 426 -16.03 57.37 21.58
N GLU A 427 -16.21 56.08 21.85
CA GLU A 427 -16.73 55.52 23.13
C GLU A 427 -16.13 54.11 23.29
N SER A 428 -15.19 53.91 24.22
CA SER A 428 -15.37 53.54 25.63
C SER A 428 -15.28 52.02 25.83
N CYS A 429 -14.05 51.60 26.15
CA CYS A 429 -13.66 50.28 26.60
C CYS A 429 -14.30 49.97 27.97
N ARG A 430 -15.57 49.54 27.98
CA ARG A 430 -16.24 49.03 29.18
C ARG A 430 -17.15 47.81 28.97
N ASP A 431 -17.41 47.41 27.73
CA ASP A 431 -18.28 46.25 27.44
C ASP A 431 -17.53 44.93 27.15
N ALA A 432 -16.23 44.97 26.90
CA ALA A 432 -15.43 43.76 26.65
C ALA A 432 -15.08 42.96 27.92
N MET A 433 -15.23 43.54 29.13
CA MET A 433 -14.93 42.84 30.40
C MET A 433 -16.16 42.25 31.10
N ARG A 434 -17.36 42.40 30.53
CA ARG A 434 -18.59 41.79 31.07
C ARG A 434 -18.97 40.48 30.37
N ALA A 435 -18.48 40.24 29.15
CA ALA A 435 -18.70 38.99 28.41
C ALA A 435 -17.81 37.82 28.91
N LEU A 436 -16.63 38.11 29.48
CA LEU A 436 -15.70 37.07 29.95
C LEU A 436 -15.97 36.51 31.35
N ARG A 437 -16.91 37.08 32.11
CA ARG A 437 -17.30 36.56 33.44
C ARG A 437 -18.57 35.67 33.41
N GLY A 438 -19.28 35.63 32.28
CA GLY A 438 -20.43 34.73 32.08
C GLY A 438 -20.06 33.35 31.55
N ALA A 439 -18.94 33.21 30.84
CA ALA A 439 -18.56 31.97 30.17
C ALA A 439 -17.84 30.94 31.06
N VAL A 440 -17.37 31.34 32.25
CA VAL A 440 -16.55 30.46 33.13
C VAL A 440 -17.39 29.77 34.22
N LEU A 441 -18.64 30.18 34.44
CA LEU A 441 -19.52 29.54 35.42
C LEU A 441 -20.52 28.54 34.80
N ALA A 442 -20.59 28.43 33.48
CA ALA A 442 -21.37 27.40 32.77
C ALA A 442 -20.57 26.12 32.46
N ALA A 443 -19.24 26.14 32.66
CA ALA A 443 -18.35 25.03 32.31
C ALA A 443 -18.09 24.04 33.47
N ILE A 444 -18.74 24.18 34.63
CA ILE A 444 -18.50 23.33 35.81
C ILE A 444 -19.76 22.54 36.25
N THR A 445 -20.84 22.56 35.47
CA THR A 445 -22.03 21.73 35.75
C THR A 445 -22.62 21.10 34.49
N SER A 446 -21.90 20.15 33.90
CA SER A 446 -22.48 19.01 33.16
C SER A 446 -21.36 18.07 32.68
N ALA A 447 -20.63 17.49 33.64
CA ALA A 447 -19.94 16.22 33.43
C ALA A 447 -20.78 15.14 34.13
N SER A 448 -21.99 14.95 33.63
CA SER A 448 -22.67 13.68 33.69
C SER A 448 -22.73 13.23 32.24
N ALA A 449 -22.23 12.04 31.95
CA ALA A 449 -22.50 11.42 30.66
C ALA A 449 -24.01 11.26 30.55
N GLU A 450 -24.67 12.13 29.80
CA GLU A 450 -26.02 11.87 29.33
C GLU A 450 -25.88 10.89 28.17
N GLU A 451 -26.24 9.63 28.43
CA GLU A 451 -26.72 8.74 27.37
C GLU A 451 -27.79 9.51 26.59
N GLY A 452 -27.56 9.76 25.30
CA GLY A 452 -28.58 10.35 24.44
C GLY A 452 -29.86 9.51 24.52
N PRO A 453 -31.05 10.12 24.38
CA PRO A 453 -32.31 9.40 24.52
C PRO A 453 -32.34 8.21 23.56
N ALA A 454 -32.50 7.01 24.12
CA ALA A 454 -32.59 5.79 23.33
C ALA A 454 -33.80 5.88 22.39
N ILE A 455 -33.57 5.77 21.08
CA ILE A 455 -34.59 5.96 20.06
C ILE A 455 -35.36 4.65 19.92
N PRO A 456 -36.68 4.61 20.21
CA PRO A 456 -37.48 3.40 20.03
C PRO A 456 -37.61 3.04 18.55
N TYR A 457 -37.52 1.75 18.23
CA TYR A 457 -37.77 1.24 16.90
C TYR A 457 -39.22 1.48 16.47
N VAL A 458 -39.42 1.82 15.21
CA VAL A 458 -40.73 1.95 14.57
C VAL A 458 -40.72 1.07 13.33
N ALA A 459 -41.62 0.11 13.27
CA ALA A 459 -41.76 -0.78 12.12
C ALA A 459 -41.98 0.04 10.83
N PRO A 460 -41.20 -0.21 9.76
CA PRO A 460 -41.29 0.56 8.54
C PRO A 460 -42.58 0.29 7.77
N ASP A 461 -42.99 1.27 6.96
CA ASP A 461 -44.10 1.08 6.03
C ASP A 461 -43.67 0.13 4.90
N VAL A 462 -44.29 -1.05 4.88
CA VAL A 462 -44.06 -2.10 3.86
C VAL A 462 -45.08 -2.04 2.73
N SER A 463 -46.00 -1.06 2.73
CA SER A 463 -47.09 -1.01 1.77
C SER A 463 -46.58 -0.75 0.33
N GLY A 464 -47.01 -1.59 -0.59
CA GLY A 464 -46.68 -1.46 -2.01
C GLY A 464 -45.32 -2.00 -2.43
N LEU A 465 -44.55 -2.61 -1.53
CA LEU A 465 -43.40 -3.46 -1.86
C LEU A 465 -43.85 -4.91 -2.11
N HIS A 466 -43.22 -5.60 -3.05
CA HIS A 466 -43.60 -6.96 -3.46
C HIS A 466 -43.27 -8.00 -2.38
N PHE A 467 -42.04 -7.98 -1.86
CA PHE A 467 -41.64 -8.79 -0.71
C PHE A 467 -40.78 -7.97 0.24
N VAL A 468 -41.12 -8.03 1.53
CA VAL A 468 -40.35 -7.44 2.62
C VAL A 468 -40.33 -8.43 3.80
N GLU A 469 -39.18 -8.54 4.44
CA GLU A 469 -38.98 -9.19 5.73
C GLU A 469 -38.14 -8.28 6.64
N THR A 470 -38.72 -7.88 7.78
CA THR A 470 -38.07 -7.05 8.82
C THR A 470 -37.84 -7.82 10.13
N PHE A 471 -38.28 -9.08 10.20
CA PHE A 471 -38.14 -9.96 11.37
C PHE A 471 -38.80 -9.47 12.68
N ASP A 472 -39.66 -8.44 12.61
CA ASP A 472 -40.34 -7.85 13.77
C ASP A 472 -41.54 -8.67 14.31
N ALA A 473 -42.00 -9.65 13.54
CA ALA A 473 -43.21 -10.42 13.82
C ALA A 473 -42.89 -11.91 14.08
N ASP A 474 -43.90 -12.78 14.08
CA ASP A 474 -43.67 -14.23 14.13
C ASP A 474 -43.04 -14.75 12.83
N VAL A 475 -41.71 -14.67 12.78
CA VAL A 475 -40.84 -15.04 11.64
C VAL A 475 -41.07 -16.48 11.20
N TRP A 476 -41.21 -17.40 12.15
CA TRP A 476 -41.28 -18.84 11.89
C TRP A 476 -42.62 -19.32 11.33
N SER A 477 -43.63 -18.45 11.31
CA SER A 477 -44.86 -18.69 10.55
C SER A 477 -44.56 -18.74 9.04
N ARG A 478 -43.70 -17.82 8.56
CA ARG A 478 -43.33 -17.61 7.15
C ARG A 478 -42.04 -18.32 6.75
N TRP A 479 -40.99 -18.16 7.55
CA TRP A 479 -39.71 -18.81 7.34
C TRP A 479 -39.71 -20.22 7.88
N LYS A 480 -38.97 -21.10 7.21
CA LYS A 480 -38.75 -22.47 7.67
C LYS A 480 -37.27 -22.78 7.64
N HIS A 481 -36.76 -23.33 8.74
CA HIS A 481 -35.45 -23.97 8.73
C HIS A 481 -35.46 -25.16 7.79
N SER A 482 -34.34 -25.37 7.11
CA SER A 482 -34.14 -26.57 6.31
C SER A 482 -34.18 -27.83 7.19
N THR A 483 -34.74 -28.89 6.61
CA THR A 483 -34.76 -30.25 7.16
C THR A 483 -33.59 -31.11 6.66
N ALA A 484 -32.77 -30.61 5.74
CA ALA A 484 -31.63 -31.35 5.22
C ALA A 484 -30.54 -31.52 6.30
N GLU A 485 -29.95 -32.72 6.37
CA GLU A 485 -29.02 -33.14 7.42
C GLU A 485 -27.78 -32.25 7.55
N LYS A 486 -27.35 -31.64 6.44
CA LYS A 486 -26.22 -30.69 6.40
C LYS A 486 -26.41 -29.52 7.36
N TYR A 487 -27.64 -29.02 7.54
CA TYR A 487 -27.93 -27.80 8.30
C TYR A 487 -28.11 -28.07 9.78
N ASN A 488 -26.98 -28.12 10.48
CA ASN A 488 -26.91 -28.36 11.91
C ASN A 488 -27.04 -27.09 12.78
N GLY A 489 -27.05 -25.90 12.18
CA GLY A 489 -27.32 -24.62 12.85
C GLY A 489 -28.80 -24.22 12.79
N LYS A 490 -29.29 -23.53 13.81
CA LYS A 490 -30.63 -22.91 13.84
C LYS A 490 -30.49 -21.41 14.05
N PHE A 491 -31.06 -20.65 13.13
CA PHE A 491 -31.14 -19.19 13.27
C PHE A 491 -32.09 -18.83 14.42
N GLU A 492 -31.81 -17.70 15.05
CA GLU A 492 -32.64 -17.12 16.11
C GLU A 492 -33.00 -15.69 15.74
N VAL A 493 -34.09 -15.17 16.30
CA VAL A 493 -34.48 -13.77 16.12
C VAL A 493 -34.19 -13.04 17.43
N THR A 494 -33.31 -12.05 17.39
CA THR A 494 -32.85 -11.33 18.59
C THR A 494 -32.60 -9.85 18.30
N THR A 495 -32.38 -9.06 19.35
CA THR A 495 -31.91 -7.68 19.23
C THR A 495 -30.40 -7.62 18.98
N ARG A 496 -29.96 -6.49 18.41
CA ARG A 496 -28.57 -6.19 18.09
C ARG A 496 -27.79 -5.74 19.33
N THR A 497 -26.49 -6.03 19.40
CA THR A 497 -25.63 -5.56 20.51
C THR A 497 -24.43 -4.76 19.99
N PRO A 498 -24.31 -3.45 20.29
CA PRO A 498 -25.32 -2.58 20.93
C PRO A 498 -26.55 -2.33 20.06
N GLU A 499 -27.69 -2.05 20.71
CA GLU A 499 -28.94 -1.64 20.05
C GLU A 499 -28.83 -0.18 19.57
N ALA A 500 -28.99 0.02 18.26
CA ALA A 500 -29.10 1.36 17.67
C ALA A 500 -30.51 1.93 17.81
N LEU A 501 -31.51 1.10 17.50
CA LEU A 501 -32.93 1.36 17.67
C LEU A 501 -33.46 0.34 18.68
N LEU A 502 -34.11 0.80 19.75
CA LEU A 502 -34.55 -0.08 20.82
C LEU A 502 -35.66 -1.02 20.35
N GLY A 503 -35.45 -2.32 20.51
CA GLY A 503 -36.42 -3.36 20.15
C GLY A 503 -36.44 -3.75 18.67
N ASP A 504 -35.41 -3.34 17.93
CA ASP A 504 -35.20 -3.68 16.52
C ASP A 504 -34.61 -5.09 16.39
N LEU A 505 -35.39 -6.01 15.83
CA LEU A 505 -35.05 -7.43 15.75
C LEU A 505 -34.29 -7.74 14.45
N ALA A 506 -33.53 -8.84 14.45
CA ALA A 506 -32.86 -9.37 13.28
C ALA A 506 -32.73 -10.88 13.35
N LEU A 507 -32.60 -11.53 12.19
CA LEU A 507 -32.31 -12.95 12.09
C LEU A 507 -30.81 -13.17 12.30
N GLN A 508 -30.42 -13.80 13.41
CA GLN A 508 -29.03 -14.01 13.81
C GLN A 508 -28.59 -15.47 13.65
N VAL A 509 -27.30 -15.64 13.36
CA VAL A 509 -26.51 -16.87 13.50
C VAL A 509 -25.94 -16.93 14.94
N PRO A 510 -26.50 -17.76 15.84
CA PRO A 510 -26.08 -17.76 17.25
C PRO A 510 -24.78 -18.54 17.53
N GLU A 511 -24.44 -19.52 16.69
CA GLU A 511 -23.31 -20.44 16.90
C GLU A 511 -22.33 -20.41 15.72
N ALA A 512 -21.04 -20.48 16.06
CA ALA A 512 -19.94 -20.56 15.10
C ALA A 512 -19.78 -21.99 14.55
N ALA A 513 -19.05 -22.13 13.43
CA ALA A 513 -18.62 -23.39 12.82
C ALA A 513 -19.77 -24.35 12.46
N ARG A 514 -20.90 -23.81 12.00
CA ARG A 514 -22.09 -24.58 11.60
C ARG A 514 -22.60 -24.20 10.22
N HIS A 515 -23.41 -25.10 9.66
CA HIS A 515 -24.15 -24.83 8.43
C HIS A 515 -25.57 -24.39 8.77
N TYR A 516 -26.00 -23.30 8.15
CA TYR A 516 -27.28 -22.67 8.37
C TYR A 516 -28.10 -22.65 7.08
N GLY A 517 -29.36 -23.06 7.20
CA GLY A 517 -30.30 -23.18 6.09
C GLY A 517 -31.69 -22.73 6.51
N THR A 518 -32.21 -21.68 5.89
CA THR A 518 -33.59 -21.22 6.09
C THR A 518 -34.12 -20.58 4.82
N ALA A 519 -35.42 -20.69 4.57
CA ALA A 519 -36.06 -20.08 3.42
C ALA A 519 -37.49 -19.60 3.71
N ALA A 520 -37.94 -18.64 2.92
CA ALA A 520 -39.30 -18.15 2.89
C ALA A 520 -39.82 -18.11 1.45
N LYS A 521 -41.10 -18.47 1.31
CA LYS A 521 -41.83 -18.39 0.05
C LYS A 521 -42.65 -17.10 0.01
N PHE A 522 -42.82 -16.53 -1.18
CA PHE A 522 -43.61 -15.35 -1.44
C PHE A 522 -44.34 -15.43 -2.78
N GLU A 523 -45.19 -14.45 -3.07
CA GLU A 523 -45.91 -14.38 -4.34
C GLU A 523 -44.91 -14.31 -5.51
N PRO A 524 -45.01 -15.16 -6.54
CA PRO A 524 -44.03 -15.17 -7.62
C PRO A 524 -43.82 -13.79 -8.27
N ILE A 525 -42.57 -13.39 -8.45
CA ILE A 525 -42.16 -12.20 -9.21
C ILE A 525 -41.51 -12.64 -10.52
N ALA A 526 -41.92 -12.00 -11.61
CA ALA A 526 -41.30 -12.15 -12.92
C ALA A 526 -40.88 -10.77 -13.43
N VAL A 527 -39.71 -10.70 -14.06
CA VAL A 527 -39.24 -9.44 -14.66
C VAL A 527 -40.01 -9.21 -15.95
N GLU A 528 -40.90 -8.22 -15.96
CA GLU A 528 -41.67 -7.85 -17.15
C GLU A 528 -40.79 -7.27 -18.27
N GLN A 529 -41.26 -7.29 -19.51
CA GLN A 529 -40.56 -6.63 -20.62
C GLN A 529 -40.37 -5.14 -20.31
N LYS A 530 -39.13 -4.67 -20.42
CA LYS A 530 -38.71 -3.30 -20.02
C LYS A 530 -38.76 -3.02 -18.51
N GLY A 531 -39.04 -4.02 -17.68
CA GLY A 531 -39.01 -3.93 -16.23
C GLY A 531 -37.59 -3.89 -15.66
N ALA A 532 -37.52 -3.80 -14.33
CA ALA A 532 -36.28 -3.90 -13.58
C ALA A 532 -36.44 -4.97 -12.48
N PHE A 533 -35.32 -5.34 -11.88
CA PHE A 533 -35.29 -6.22 -10.72
C PHE A 533 -34.39 -5.61 -9.67
N ALA A 534 -34.85 -5.57 -8.42
CA ALA A 534 -34.11 -5.03 -7.31
C ALA A 534 -34.23 -5.95 -6.10
N VAL A 535 -33.09 -6.21 -5.46
CA VAL A 535 -33.02 -6.87 -4.15
C VAL A 535 -32.10 -6.09 -3.25
N GLN A 536 -32.47 -5.96 -1.98
CA GLN A 536 -31.67 -5.31 -0.97
C GLN A 536 -31.85 -6.02 0.37
N PHE A 537 -30.80 -6.08 1.18
CA PHE A 537 -30.89 -6.54 2.56
C PHE A 537 -29.77 -5.94 3.40
N GLU A 538 -29.92 -6.02 4.71
CA GLU A 538 -28.93 -5.58 5.67
C GLU A 538 -28.22 -6.78 6.27
N ALA A 539 -26.90 -6.66 6.44
CA ALA A 539 -26.12 -7.62 7.21
C ALA A 539 -25.22 -6.90 8.23
N ARG A 540 -25.13 -7.47 9.44
CA ARG A 540 -24.24 -7.00 10.52
C ARG A 540 -23.39 -8.16 11.02
N PHE A 541 -22.12 -7.87 11.33
CA PHE A 541 -21.16 -8.85 11.84
C PHE A 541 -20.73 -8.46 13.25
N GLU A 542 -21.49 -8.85 14.28
CA GLU A 542 -21.23 -8.42 15.67
C GLU A 542 -19.83 -8.79 16.16
N ASP A 543 -19.39 -10.01 15.87
CA ASP A 543 -18.04 -10.51 16.22
C ASP A 543 -17.02 -10.33 15.08
N GLY A 544 -17.43 -9.69 13.96
CA GLY A 544 -16.69 -9.65 12.70
C GLY A 544 -16.96 -10.85 11.79
N LEU A 545 -16.41 -10.81 10.57
CA LEU A 545 -16.50 -11.89 9.59
C LEU A 545 -15.09 -12.34 9.20
N SER A 546 -14.61 -13.44 9.78
CA SER A 546 -13.29 -14.00 9.55
C SER A 546 -13.30 -15.06 8.43
N CYS A 547 -14.27 -15.97 8.47
CA CYS A 547 -14.51 -16.94 7.42
C CYS A 547 -15.96 -17.44 7.44
N GLY A 548 -16.79 -16.91 6.54
CA GLY A 548 -18.17 -17.31 6.35
C GLY A 548 -18.89 -16.56 5.24
N GLY A 549 -19.94 -17.19 4.72
CA GLY A 549 -20.87 -16.58 3.78
C GLY A 549 -21.96 -15.80 4.53
N SER A 550 -22.38 -14.66 3.97
CA SER A 550 -23.49 -13.84 4.47
C SER A 550 -24.35 -13.31 3.33
N TYR A 551 -24.50 -14.12 2.28
CA TYR A 551 -25.28 -13.85 1.09
C TYR A 551 -26.68 -14.49 1.16
N ILE A 552 -27.58 -14.00 0.31
CA ILE A 552 -28.89 -14.59 0.07
C ILE A 552 -28.95 -15.28 -1.29
N LYS A 553 -29.81 -16.29 -1.41
CA LYS A 553 -30.15 -16.96 -2.66
C LYS A 553 -31.62 -16.70 -2.98
N LEU A 554 -31.88 -16.26 -4.21
CA LEU A 554 -33.23 -16.08 -4.76
C LEU A 554 -33.50 -17.19 -5.75
N PHE A 555 -34.63 -17.87 -5.64
CA PHE A 555 -34.88 -19.07 -6.41
C PHE A 555 -36.36 -19.29 -6.74
N ASP A 556 -36.58 -20.20 -7.69
CA ASP A 556 -37.88 -20.80 -7.97
C ASP A 556 -37.98 -22.10 -7.16
N SER A 557 -38.94 -22.16 -6.24
CA SER A 557 -39.18 -23.34 -5.41
C SER A 557 -39.59 -24.58 -6.22
N GLY A 558 -40.11 -24.40 -7.44
CA GLY A 558 -40.70 -25.48 -8.23
C GLY A 558 -41.90 -26.13 -7.53
N GLY A 559 -42.55 -25.40 -6.60
CA GLY A 559 -43.65 -25.91 -5.77
C GLY A 559 -43.21 -26.66 -4.51
N ARG A 560 -41.91 -26.80 -4.24
CA ARG A 560 -41.40 -27.38 -2.98
C ARG A 560 -41.71 -26.47 -1.78
N SER A 561 -41.81 -27.07 -0.60
CA SER A 561 -41.97 -26.34 0.66
C SER A 561 -40.64 -25.73 1.11
N SER A 562 -40.68 -24.62 1.85
CA SER A 562 -39.48 -23.88 2.26
C SER A 562 -38.54 -24.68 3.16
N ASP A 563 -39.06 -25.64 3.93
CA ASP A 563 -38.28 -26.56 4.78
C ASP A 563 -37.49 -27.61 3.99
N ALA A 564 -37.80 -27.78 2.70
CA ALA A 564 -37.06 -28.63 1.76
C ALA A 564 -35.92 -27.88 1.04
N PHE A 565 -35.64 -26.63 1.42
CA PHE A 565 -34.52 -25.84 0.88
C PHE A 565 -33.17 -26.46 1.26
N ASP A 566 -32.25 -26.56 0.31
CA ASP A 566 -30.92 -27.14 0.52
C ASP A 566 -29.86 -26.58 -0.44
N SER A 567 -28.61 -27.05 -0.31
CA SER A 567 -27.50 -26.53 -1.12
C SER A 567 -27.57 -26.92 -2.59
N GLU A 568 -28.38 -27.93 -2.94
CA GLU A 568 -28.63 -28.35 -4.32
C GLU A 568 -29.79 -27.57 -4.97
N THR A 569 -30.51 -26.76 -4.18
CA THR A 569 -31.59 -25.94 -4.67
C THR A 569 -31.06 -24.90 -5.63
N ARG A 570 -31.38 -25.10 -6.91
CA ARG A 570 -31.05 -24.21 -8.02
C ARG A 570 -31.56 -22.80 -7.73
N TYR A 571 -30.66 -21.84 -7.75
CA TYR A 571 -30.99 -20.43 -7.56
C TYR A 571 -30.94 -19.66 -8.87
N VAL A 572 -31.63 -18.54 -8.91
CA VAL A 572 -31.61 -17.59 -10.03
C VAL A 572 -30.56 -16.51 -9.79
N VAL A 573 -30.52 -15.97 -8.58
CA VAL A 573 -29.53 -14.96 -8.15
C VAL A 573 -28.94 -15.37 -6.80
N MET A 574 -27.62 -15.28 -6.66
CA MET A 574 -26.91 -15.29 -5.38
C MET A 574 -26.24 -13.92 -5.22
N PHE A 575 -26.54 -13.25 -4.11
CA PHE A 575 -26.09 -11.89 -3.88
C PHE A 575 -25.76 -11.65 -2.41
N GLY A 576 -24.62 -11.01 -2.15
CA GLY A 576 -24.25 -10.55 -0.82
C GLY A 576 -22.82 -10.87 -0.40
N PRO A 577 -22.42 -10.47 0.82
CA PRO A 577 -21.07 -10.61 1.34
C PRO A 577 -20.66 -12.08 1.55
N ASP A 578 -19.39 -12.37 1.27
CA ASP A 578 -18.70 -13.64 1.53
C ASP A 578 -17.21 -13.38 1.72
N LYS A 579 -16.68 -13.83 2.85
CA LYS A 579 -15.28 -13.62 3.21
C LYS A 579 -14.71 -14.87 3.83
N CYS A 580 -13.52 -15.29 3.40
CA CYS A 580 -12.76 -16.31 4.10
C CYS A 580 -11.25 -16.16 3.93
N GLY A 581 -10.55 -15.89 5.03
CA GLY A 581 -9.10 -15.66 5.00
C GLY A 581 -8.75 -14.44 4.14
N GLY A 582 -7.95 -14.66 3.08
CA GLY A 582 -7.55 -13.60 2.14
C GLY A 582 -8.62 -13.22 1.12
N THR A 583 -9.73 -13.96 1.00
CA THR A 583 -10.81 -13.63 0.06
C THR A 583 -11.85 -12.72 0.72
N ASN A 584 -12.23 -11.64 0.05
CA ASN A 584 -13.23 -10.68 0.53
C ASN A 584 -14.08 -10.16 -0.64
N LYS A 585 -15.33 -10.64 -0.77
CA LYS A 585 -16.17 -10.40 -1.95
C LYS A 585 -17.63 -10.16 -1.56
N VAL A 586 -18.29 -9.21 -2.22
CA VAL A 586 -19.74 -9.13 -2.31
C VAL A 586 -20.13 -9.78 -3.63
N HIS A 587 -20.64 -11.01 -3.56
CA HIS A 587 -21.00 -11.78 -4.74
C HIS A 587 -22.15 -11.13 -5.48
N PHE A 588 -22.04 -11.13 -6.81
CA PHE A 588 -23.17 -11.06 -7.71
C PHE A 588 -23.03 -12.19 -8.73
N ILE A 589 -23.91 -13.18 -8.60
CA ILE A 589 -23.96 -14.36 -9.46
C ILE A 589 -25.41 -14.53 -9.92
N PHE A 590 -25.62 -14.76 -11.21
CA PHE A 590 -26.91 -15.21 -11.70
C PHE A 590 -26.76 -16.45 -12.57
N GLN A 591 -27.77 -17.31 -12.58
CA GLN A 591 -27.78 -18.49 -13.43
C GLN A 591 -28.44 -18.18 -14.76
N HIS A 592 -27.74 -18.48 -15.85
CA HIS A 592 -28.26 -18.36 -17.22
C HIS A 592 -28.45 -19.75 -17.82
N LYS A 593 -29.57 -19.96 -18.51
CA LYS A 593 -29.86 -21.22 -19.20
C LYS A 593 -29.43 -21.10 -20.65
N ASN A 594 -28.48 -21.93 -21.07
CA ASN A 594 -28.12 -22.06 -22.46
C ASN A 594 -29.35 -22.59 -23.25
N PRO A 595 -29.89 -21.84 -24.22
CA PRO A 595 -31.10 -22.23 -24.95
C PRO A 595 -30.86 -23.40 -25.93
N VAL A 596 -29.61 -23.67 -26.29
CA VAL A 596 -29.22 -24.74 -27.21
C VAL A 596 -29.06 -26.05 -26.44
N THR A 597 -28.25 -26.07 -25.38
CA THR A 597 -27.95 -27.29 -24.62
C THR A 597 -28.97 -27.56 -23.51
N GLY A 598 -29.67 -26.53 -23.04
CA GLY A 598 -30.58 -26.59 -21.90
C GLY A 598 -29.89 -26.56 -20.54
N ASN A 599 -28.55 -26.52 -20.50
CA ASN A 599 -27.76 -26.49 -19.28
C ASN A 599 -27.81 -25.10 -18.62
N TRP A 600 -27.74 -25.09 -17.29
CA TRP A 600 -27.62 -23.87 -16.51
C TRP A 600 -26.15 -23.63 -16.17
N GLU A 601 -25.72 -22.38 -16.29
CA GLU A 601 -24.35 -21.95 -15.98
C GLU A 601 -24.39 -20.70 -15.09
N GLU A 602 -23.50 -20.68 -14.11
CA GLU A 602 -23.31 -19.52 -13.23
C GLU A 602 -22.50 -18.43 -13.94
N LYS A 603 -23.03 -17.22 -13.92
CA LYS A 603 -22.40 -16.02 -14.48
C LYS A 603 -21.97 -15.14 -13.32
N HIS A 604 -20.67 -14.98 -13.15
CA HIS A 604 -20.05 -14.26 -12.03
C HIS A 604 -19.61 -12.86 -12.45
N LEU A 605 -19.68 -11.93 -11.49
CA LEU A 605 -18.96 -10.66 -11.58
C LEU A 605 -17.46 -10.92 -11.31
N PRO A 606 -16.55 -10.71 -12.28
CA PRO A 606 -15.13 -11.06 -12.13
C PRO A 606 -14.40 -10.21 -11.09
N THR A 607 -14.78 -8.93 -10.96
CA THR A 607 -14.20 -7.98 -10.01
C THR A 607 -15.26 -7.51 -9.01
N PRO A 608 -15.63 -8.35 -8.02
CA PRO A 608 -16.63 -8.01 -7.02
C PRO A 608 -16.11 -6.98 -6.01
N PRO A 609 -16.96 -6.09 -5.48
CA PRO A 609 -16.57 -5.17 -4.41
C PRO A 609 -16.31 -5.92 -3.11
N SER A 610 -15.56 -5.29 -2.18
CA SER A 610 -15.20 -5.90 -0.90
C SER A 610 -16.24 -5.66 0.19
N VAL A 611 -16.35 -6.58 1.14
CA VAL A 611 -17.17 -6.45 2.35
C VAL A 611 -16.51 -5.45 3.31
N PRO A 612 -17.24 -4.45 3.83
CA PRO A 612 -16.76 -3.57 4.89
C PRO A 612 -16.29 -4.35 6.13
N MET A 613 -15.21 -3.89 6.77
CA MET A 613 -14.50 -4.63 7.82
C MET A 613 -14.90 -4.27 9.26
N ASP A 614 -15.89 -3.40 9.44
CA ASP A 614 -16.34 -2.97 10.76
C ASP A 614 -17.52 -3.81 11.29
N ARG A 615 -17.96 -3.54 12.52
CA ARG A 615 -18.99 -4.32 13.24
C ARG A 615 -20.40 -3.74 13.11
N ARG A 616 -20.59 -2.74 12.24
CA ARG A 616 -21.87 -2.06 12.06
C ARG A 616 -22.75 -2.85 11.10
N THR A 617 -24.01 -2.45 11.05
CA THR A 617 -24.93 -2.89 10.01
C THR A 617 -24.53 -2.25 8.69
N HIS A 618 -24.52 -3.03 7.62
CA HIS A 618 -24.30 -2.56 6.25
C HIS A 618 -25.46 -2.97 5.35
N LEU A 619 -25.78 -2.13 4.37
CA LEU A 619 -26.87 -2.34 3.40
C LEU A 619 -26.30 -2.81 2.07
N TYR A 620 -26.76 -3.96 1.58
CA TYR A 620 -26.34 -4.52 0.30
C TYR A 620 -27.50 -4.46 -0.69
N GLY A 621 -27.32 -3.80 -1.83
CA GLY A 621 -28.33 -3.67 -2.88
C GLY A 621 -27.84 -4.14 -4.25
N LEU A 622 -28.69 -4.85 -4.99
CA LEU A 622 -28.46 -5.26 -6.37
C LEU A 622 -29.62 -4.77 -7.23
N PHE A 623 -29.31 -4.04 -8.29
CA PHE A 623 -30.28 -3.46 -9.21
C PHE A 623 -29.95 -3.89 -10.63
N ILE A 624 -30.90 -4.53 -11.31
CA ILE A 624 -30.77 -4.98 -12.71
C ILE A 624 -31.84 -4.25 -13.54
N ARG A 625 -31.43 -3.63 -14.65
CA ARG A 625 -32.28 -2.81 -15.50
C ARG A 625 -32.52 -3.47 -16.87
N SER A 626 -33.53 -2.99 -17.57
CA SER A 626 -33.96 -3.52 -18.87
C SER A 626 -33.00 -3.31 -20.04
N ASP A 627 -31.96 -2.49 -19.86
CA ASP A 627 -30.87 -2.32 -20.81
C ASP A 627 -29.71 -3.31 -20.58
N ASN A 628 -29.94 -4.34 -19.75
CA ASN A 628 -28.93 -5.27 -19.25
C ASN A 628 -27.85 -4.63 -18.37
N SER A 629 -28.02 -3.38 -17.92
CA SER A 629 -27.12 -2.81 -16.92
C SER A 629 -27.46 -3.34 -15.53
N PHE A 630 -26.44 -3.49 -14.69
CA PHE A 630 -26.60 -3.78 -13.28
C PHE A 630 -25.76 -2.84 -12.42
N GLU A 631 -26.18 -2.67 -11.16
CA GLU A 631 -25.44 -1.94 -10.14
C GLU A 631 -25.47 -2.73 -8.83
N VAL A 632 -24.31 -2.84 -8.20
CA VAL A 632 -24.13 -3.34 -6.83
C VAL A 632 -23.83 -2.16 -5.93
N HIS A 633 -24.70 -1.97 -4.94
CA HIS A 633 -24.61 -0.90 -3.96
C HIS A 633 -24.25 -1.48 -2.59
N VAL A 634 -23.38 -0.78 -1.87
CA VAL A 634 -23.08 -1.03 -0.45
C VAL A 634 -23.28 0.30 0.28
N ASP A 635 -24.12 0.30 1.33
CA ASP A 635 -24.51 1.47 2.12
C ASP A 635 -25.19 2.59 1.30
N GLY A 636 -25.86 2.20 0.21
CA GLY A 636 -26.51 3.12 -0.73
C GLY A 636 -25.53 3.76 -1.72
N GLU A 637 -24.23 3.44 -1.65
CA GLU A 637 -23.24 3.85 -2.63
C GLU A 637 -23.02 2.77 -3.69
N LYS A 638 -22.95 3.17 -4.96
CA LYS A 638 -22.63 2.26 -6.06
C LYS A 638 -21.16 1.84 -6.02
N LYS A 639 -20.89 0.59 -5.63
CA LYS A 639 -19.53 0.03 -5.54
C LYS A 639 -19.12 -0.77 -6.77
N ALA A 640 -20.07 -1.31 -7.53
CA ALA A 640 -19.80 -1.92 -8.84
C ALA A 640 -20.97 -1.68 -9.81
N SER A 641 -20.67 -1.65 -11.10
CA SER A 641 -21.68 -1.58 -12.17
C SER A 641 -21.14 -2.13 -13.47
N GLY A 642 -22.01 -2.65 -14.31
CA GLY A 642 -21.64 -3.19 -15.61
C GLY A 642 -22.86 -3.60 -16.43
N SER A 643 -22.63 -4.37 -17.47
CA SER A 643 -23.62 -4.97 -18.34
C SER A 643 -23.56 -6.50 -18.23
N LEU A 644 -24.72 -7.14 -18.05
CA LEU A 644 -24.85 -8.61 -18.02
C LEU A 644 -24.26 -9.27 -19.28
N LEU A 645 -24.26 -8.57 -20.42
CA LEU A 645 -23.77 -9.08 -21.69
C LEU A 645 -22.25 -8.98 -21.86
N LYS A 646 -21.60 -8.03 -21.18
CA LYS A 646 -20.19 -7.67 -21.43
C LYS A 646 -19.27 -7.99 -20.27
N ASP A 647 -19.77 -7.82 -19.05
CA ASP A 647 -18.94 -7.73 -17.85
C ASP A 647 -19.06 -8.97 -16.95
N MET A 648 -19.78 -10.01 -17.40
CA MET A 648 -19.99 -11.26 -16.68
C MET A 648 -19.08 -12.36 -17.20
N GLN A 649 -18.62 -13.23 -16.30
CA GLN A 649 -17.77 -14.38 -16.63
C GLN A 649 -18.35 -15.69 -16.09
N PRO A 650 -18.46 -16.74 -16.92
CA PRO A 650 -18.30 -16.73 -18.38
C PRO A 650 -19.28 -15.77 -19.08
N PRO A 651 -19.02 -15.30 -20.31
CA PRO A 651 -19.94 -14.38 -21.00
C PRO A 651 -21.31 -15.03 -21.20
N VAL A 652 -22.39 -14.24 -21.17
CA VAL A 652 -23.75 -14.74 -21.43
C VAL A 652 -23.84 -15.33 -22.82
N ASN A 653 -23.33 -14.60 -23.83
CA ASN A 653 -23.26 -15.08 -25.19
C ASN A 653 -21.90 -15.76 -25.40
N PRO A 654 -21.87 -17.09 -25.59
CA PRO A 654 -20.62 -17.79 -25.84
C PRO A 654 -19.99 -17.32 -27.16
N PRO A 655 -18.67 -17.49 -27.35
CA PRO A 655 -18.01 -17.08 -28.58
C PRO A 655 -18.56 -17.86 -29.77
N LYS A 656 -18.58 -17.22 -30.94
CA LYS A 656 -19.10 -17.82 -32.18
C LYS A 656 -18.23 -18.97 -32.68
N GLU A 657 -16.93 -18.86 -32.44
CA GLU A 657 -15.93 -19.86 -32.80
C GLU A 657 -15.24 -20.34 -31.53
N ILE A 658 -14.88 -21.62 -31.51
CA ILE A 658 -14.08 -22.24 -30.47
C ILE A 658 -12.91 -23.00 -31.11
N ASP A 659 -11.85 -23.19 -30.33
CA ASP A 659 -10.76 -24.09 -30.69
C ASP A 659 -11.30 -25.50 -30.94
N ASP A 660 -10.97 -26.11 -32.07
CA ASP A 660 -11.36 -27.49 -32.34
C ASP A 660 -10.64 -28.45 -31.37
N PRO A 661 -11.37 -29.10 -30.45
CA PRO A 661 -10.75 -30.01 -29.48
C PRO A 661 -10.16 -31.27 -30.12
N SER A 662 -10.52 -31.56 -31.38
CA SER A 662 -9.97 -32.67 -32.16
C SER A 662 -8.76 -32.29 -33.00
N ASP A 663 -8.48 -30.99 -33.16
CA ASP A 663 -7.30 -30.54 -33.88
C ASP A 663 -6.09 -30.63 -32.97
N GLN A 664 -5.04 -31.26 -33.47
CA GLN A 664 -3.81 -31.47 -32.74
C GLN A 664 -2.69 -30.89 -33.57
N LYS A 665 -1.72 -30.30 -32.87
CA LYS A 665 -0.49 -29.82 -33.48
C LYS A 665 0.11 -30.93 -34.35
N PRO A 666 0.19 -30.73 -35.68
CA PRO A 666 0.79 -31.73 -36.55
C PRO A 666 2.23 -32.01 -36.14
N SER A 667 2.68 -33.26 -36.23
CA SER A 667 4.04 -33.64 -35.84
C SER A 667 5.13 -32.97 -36.70
N ASN A 668 4.77 -32.46 -37.88
CA ASN A 668 5.63 -31.68 -38.76
C ASN A 668 5.50 -30.15 -38.56
N TRP A 669 4.69 -29.69 -37.60
CA TRP A 669 4.56 -28.28 -37.27
C TRP A 669 5.63 -27.87 -36.26
N VAL A 670 6.58 -27.08 -36.73
CA VAL A 670 7.69 -26.61 -35.90
C VAL A 670 7.40 -25.20 -35.42
N ASP A 671 7.07 -25.06 -34.14
CA ASP A 671 6.84 -23.79 -33.45
C ASP A 671 8.04 -23.37 -32.59
N GLU A 672 9.12 -24.14 -32.61
CA GLU A 672 10.40 -23.78 -32.03
C GLU A 672 11.13 -22.82 -32.97
N ALA A 673 11.10 -21.52 -32.64
CA ALA A 673 11.71 -20.48 -33.46
C ALA A 673 13.23 -20.61 -33.61
N LYS A 674 13.89 -21.29 -32.66
CA LYS A 674 15.34 -21.49 -32.65
C LYS A 674 15.70 -22.92 -32.30
N ILE A 675 16.69 -23.46 -33.01
CA ILE A 675 17.27 -24.78 -32.76
C ILE A 675 18.76 -24.64 -32.46
N ASP A 676 19.30 -25.65 -31.81
CA ASP A 676 20.73 -25.82 -31.64
C ASP A 676 21.40 -25.97 -33.03
N ASP A 677 22.48 -25.24 -33.25
CA ASP A 677 23.23 -25.28 -34.51
C ASP A 677 23.76 -26.70 -34.77
N PRO A 678 23.25 -27.40 -35.81
CA PRO A 678 23.64 -28.77 -36.09
C PRO A 678 25.09 -28.89 -36.58
N ASP A 679 25.69 -27.78 -37.04
CA ASP A 679 27.08 -27.74 -37.51
C ASP A 679 28.06 -27.38 -36.39
N ALA A 680 27.56 -26.98 -35.22
CA ALA A 680 28.39 -26.74 -34.05
C ALA A 680 28.71 -28.06 -33.33
N SER A 681 30.00 -28.30 -33.10
CA SER A 681 30.48 -29.45 -32.33
C SER A 681 31.18 -28.98 -31.05
N LYS A 682 31.04 -29.75 -29.98
CA LYS A 682 31.77 -29.53 -28.72
C LYS A 682 33.28 -29.41 -29.01
N PRO A 683 33.94 -28.31 -28.62
CA PRO A 683 35.38 -28.16 -28.75
C PRO A 683 36.15 -29.24 -27.97
N ASP A 684 37.27 -29.71 -28.51
CA ASP A 684 38.09 -30.76 -27.88
C ASP A 684 38.69 -30.33 -26.52
N ASP A 685 38.80 -29.03 -26.27
CA ASP A 685 39.30 -28.45 -25.02
C ASP A 685 38.18 -28.22 -23.99
N TRP A 686 36.97 -28.72 -24.24
CA TRP A 686 35.81 -28.61 -23.36
C TRP A 686 35.56 -29.91 -22.59
N ASP A 687 36.23 -30.02 -21.44
CA ASP A 687 36.04 -31.11 -20.48
C ASP A 687 34.78 -30.87 -19.62
N GLU A 688 33.74 -31.68 -19.86
CA GLU A 688 32.46 -31.59 -19.15
C GLU A 688 32.47 -32.33 -17.79
N ASP A 689 33.46 -33.20 -17.58
CA ASP A 689 33.63 -33.98 -16.34
C ASP A 689 34.55 -33.27 -15.34
N ALA A 690 35.15 -32.15 -15.75
CA ALA A 690 35.91 -31.28 -14.86
C ALA A 690 35.04 -30.89 -13.66
N PRO A 691 35.52 -31.05 -12.41
CA PRO A 691 34.78 -30.62 -11.24
C PRO A 691 34.78 -29.09 -11.15
N PHE A 692 33.67 -28.51 -10.68
CA PHE A 692 33.51 -27.06 -10.49
C PHE A 692 34.61 -26.47 -9.58
N GLN A 693 35.04 -27.23 -8.58
CA GLN A 693 36.10 -26.84 -7.67
C GLN A 693 37.12 -27.96 -7.46
N ILE A 694 38.38 -27.58 -7.37
CA ILE A 694 39.51 -28.44 -7.02
C ILE A 694 40.10 -27.98 -5.68
N PRO A 695 40.70 -28.88 -4.88
CA PRO A 695 41.46 -28.48 -3.70
C PRO A 695 42.59 -27.53 -4.11
N ASP A 696 42.77 -26.44 -3.37
CA ASP A 696 43.81 -25.45 -3.63
C ASP A 696 45.20 -26.10 -3.52
N PRO A 697 45.96 -26.20 -4.62
CA PRO A 697 47.30 -26.78 -4.60
C PRO A 697 48.33 -25.90 -3.89
N SER A 698 47.98 -24.63 -3.61
CA SER A 698 48.85 -23.67 -2.92
C SER A 698 48.56 -23.55 -1.42
N ALA A 699 47.43 -24.08 -0.95
CA ALA A 699 47.06 -24.01 0.45
C ALA A 699 47.81 -25.05 1.29
N SER A 700 48.32 -24.61 2.44
CA SER A 700 48.93 -25.47 3.45
C SER A 700 48.24 -25.28 4.80
N MET A 701 48.18 -26.35 5.59
CA MET A 701 47.54 -26.35 6.90
C MET A 701 48.09 -25.21 7.80
N PRO A 702 47.21 -24.35 8.37
CA PRO A 702 47.63 -23.28 9.26
C PRO A 702 48.33 -23.80 10.52
N SER A 703 49.37 -23.08 10.97
CA SER A 703 50.07 -23.41 12.22
C SER A 703 49.15 -23.16 13.42
N GLY A 704 48.79 -24.23 14.15
CA GLY A 704 47.87 -24.18 15.29
C GLY A 704 46.55 -24.94 15.09
N TRP A 705 46.35 -25.57 13.92
CA TRP A 705 45.22 -26.46 13.66
C TRP A 705 45.32 -27.76 14.50
N LEU A 706 44.23 -28.14 15.17
CA LEU A 706 44.19 -29.29 16.08
C LEU A 706 43.42 -30.46 15.45
N GLU A 707 44.11 -31.35 14.74
CA GLU A 707 43.45 -32.43 13.98
C GLU A 707 42.78 -33.50 14.85
N ASP A 708 43.28 -33.73 16.07
CA ASP A 708 42.79 -34.76 16.98
C ASP A 708 41.62 -34.29 17.87
N GLU A 709 41.30 -33.00 17.84
CA GLU A 709 40.20 -32.42 18.60
C GLU A 709 38.97 -32.27 17.69
N LEU A 710 37.79 -32.62 18.20
CA LEU A 710 36.55 -32.43 17.45
C LEU A 710 36.23 -30.94 17.36
N ALA A 711 35.83 -30.47 16.18
CA ALA A 711 35.41 -29.08 15.97
C ALA A 711 34.20 -28.70 16.83
N LYS A 712 33.36 -29.69 17.15
CA LYS A 712 32.18 -29.53 17.98
C LYS A 712 32.10 -30.61 19.06
N ILE A 713 31.71 -30.22 20.27
CA ILE A 713 31.56 -31.10 21.42
C ILE A 713 30.18 -30.89 22.06
N PRO A 714 29.58 -31.91 22.69
CA PRO A 714 28.37 -31.72 23.48
C PRO A 714 28.62 -30.72 24.62
N ASP A 715 27.67 -29.81 24.86
CA ASP A 715 27.83 -28.76 25.88
C ASP A 715 27.99 -29.38 27.28
N PRO A 716 29.18 -29.24 27.91
CA PRO A 716 29.44 -29.82 29.22
C PRO A 716 28.65 -29.13 30.36
N LYS A 717 27.99 -27.99 30.09
CA LYS A 717 27.16 -27.26 31.06
C LYS A 717 25.67 -27.58 30.91
N SER A 718 25.27 -28.25 29.83
CA SER A 718 23.87 -28.61 29.62
C SER A 718 23.51 -29.82 30.49
N GLN A 719 22.35 -29.74 31.14
CA GLN A 719 21.79 -30.82 31.94
C GLN A 719 20.40 -31.16 31.43
N ARG A 720 20.06 -32.44 31.47
CA ARG A 720 18.73 -32.94 31.12
C ARG A 720 17.67 -32.21 31.96
N PRO A 721 16.64 -31.61 31.33
CA PRO A 721 15.51 -31.03 32.05
C PRO A 721 14.81 -32.08 32.93
N ALA A 722 14.33 -31.65 34.10
CA ALA A 722 13.73 -32.55 35.08
C ALA A 722 12.37 -33.14 34.65
N ASP A 723 11.75 -32.51 33.65
CA ASP A 723 10.47 -32.84 33.04
C ASP A 723 10.61 -33.59 31.70
N TRP A 724 11.83 -33.92 31.27
CA TRP A 724 12.09 -34.63 30.02
C TRP A 724 11.75 -36.12 30.11
N ASP A 725 10.84 -36.59 29.26
CA ASP A 725 10.43 -37.99 29.17
C ASP A 725 10.99 -38.64 27.89
N ASP A 726 11.82 -39.67 28.01
CA ASP A 726 12.45 -40.27 26.82
C ASP A 726 11.45 -41.07 25.95
N GLU A 727 10.29 -41.48 26.48
CA GLU A 727 9.25 -42.18 25.70
C GLU A 727 8.35 -41.21 24.92
N GLU A 728 8.11 -39.99 25.43
CA GLU A 728 7.30 -38.97 24.76
C GLU A 728 8.14 -37.95 23.96
N ASP A 729 9.31 -37.54 24.48
CA ASP A 729 10.18 -36.50 23.92
C ASP A 729 11.41 -37.05 23.16
N GLY A 730 11.70 -38.36 23.30
CA GLY A 730 12.87 -39.03 22.72
C GLY A 730 14.13 -38.98 23.62
N GLU A 731 15.18 -39.74 23.28
CA GLU A 731 16.41 -39.76 24.10
C GLU A 731 17.07 -38.37 24.15
N TRP A 732 17.27 -37.85 25.35
CA TRP A 732 17.90 -36.54 25.54
C TRP A 732 19.38 -36.55 25.13
N GLU A 733 19.74 -35.70 24.17
CA GLU A 733 21.13 -35.40 23.80
C GLU A 733 21.50 -33.95 24.12
N ALA A 734 22.69 -33.73 24.67
CA ALA A 734 23.16 -32.38 25.00
C ALA A 734 23.40 -31.56 23.70
N PRO A 735 23.02 -30.27 23.67
CA PRO A 735 23.28 -29.40 22.53
C PRO A 735 24.75 -29.36 22.17
N ILE A 736 25.07 -29.48 20.88
CA ILE A 736 26.45 -29.47 20.40
C ILE A 736 26.93 -28.02 20.29
N ILE A 737 28.02 -27.69 20.98
CA ILE A 737 28.68 -26.37 20.93
C ILE A 737 30.04 -26.49 20.21
N ASP A 738 30.53 -25.37 19.70
CA ASP A 738 31.89 -25.31 19.14
C ASP A 738 32.92 -25.55 20.25
N ASN A 739 33.89 -26.42 19.97
CA ASN A 739 34.90 -26.79 20.96
C ASN A 739 35.76 -25.56 21.29
N PRO A 740 35.78 -25.06 22.54
CA PRO A 740 36.48 -23.83 22.90
C PRO A 740 38.00 -23.87 22.67
N LYS A 741 38.57 -25.06 22.47
CA LYS A 741 39.99 -25.24 22.11
C LYS A 741 40.30 -24.90 20.64
N CYS A 742 39.28 -24.77 19.79
CA CYS A 742 39.40 -24.66 18.34
C CYS A 742 39.50 -23.22 17.85
N SER A 743 40.47 -22.47 18.37
CA SER A 743 40.65 -21.04 18.04
C SER A 743 41.20 -20.76 16.65
N VAL A 744 41.96 -21.71 16.06
CA VAL A 744 42.50 -21.64 14.68
C VAL A 744 41.77 -22.61 13.75
N GLY A 745 41.35 -23.77 14.27
CA GLY A 745 40.59 -24.79 13.56
C GLY A 745 40.88 -26.18 14.12
N CYS A 746 39.94 -27.11 13.95
CA CYS A 746 39.98 -28.44 14.55
C CYS A 746 39.40 -29.51 13.62
N GLY A 747 39.74 -30.77 13.88
CA GLY A 747 39.36 -31.91 13.06
C GLY A 747 40.29 -32.09 11.85
N LYS A 748 40.04 -33.11 11.04
CA LYS A 748 40.89 -33.40 9.88
C LYS A 748 40.94 -32.21 8.93
N TRP A 749 42.13 -31.69 8.65
CA TRP A 749 42.28 -30.54 7.78
C TRP A 749 42.08 -30.93 6.31
N GLU A 750 41.28 -30.14 5.59
CA GLU A 750 41.10 -30.25 4.15
C GLU A 750 41.48 -28.92 3.49
N ALA A 751 42.22 -28.99 2.39
CA ALA A 751 42.60 -27.79 1.64
C ALA A 751 41.33 -27.07 1.15
N PRO A 752 41.26 -25.72 1.29
CA PRO A 752 40.18 -24.92 0.73
C PRO A 752 39.99 -25.24 -0.75
N ARG A 753 38.75 -25.31 -1.22
CA ARG A 753 38.50 -25.58 -2.64
C ARG A 753 38.53 -24.28 -3.42
N ILE A 754 39.30 -24.24 -4.49
CA ILE A 754 39.33 -23.12 -5.45
C ILE A 754 38.57 -23.52 -6.71
N ASN A 755 38.09 -22.51 -7.44
CA ASN A 755 37.45 -22.73 -8.73
C ASN A 755 38.45 -23.38 -9.68
N ASN A 756 38.01 -24.46 -10.34
CA ASN A 756 38.84 -25.14 -11.32
C ASN A 756 38.92 -24.28 -12.59
N PRO A 757 40.10 -23.76 -12.97
CA PRO A 757 40.23 -22.89 -14.15
C PRO A 757 39.84 -23.59 -15.46
N ASN A 758 39.81 -24.92 -15.46
CA ASN A 758 39.43 -25.73 -16.62
C ASN A 758 37.94 -26.10 -16.63
N TYR A 759 37.16 -25.69 -15.62
CA TYR A 759 35.73 -25.97 -15.59
C TYR A 759 34.97 -25.08 -16.58
N LYS A 760 34.41 -25.70 -17.62
CA LYS A 760 33.60 -25.01 -18.63
C LYS A 760 32.11 -25.37 -18.56
N GLY A 761 31.74 -26.34 -17.71
CA GLY A 761 30.36 -26.83 -17.58
C GLY A 761 29.95 -27.75 -18.73
N LYS A 762 28.66 -28.05 -18.87
CA LYS A 762 28.15 -28.80 -20.03
C LYS A 762 28.15 -27.89 -21.26
N TRP A 763 28.63 -28.39 -22.38
CA TRP A 763 28.63 -27.66 -23.63
C TRP A 763 27.23 -27.67 -24.25
N TYR A 764 26.79 -26.52 -24.75
CA TYR A 764 25.56 -26.39 -25.51
C TYR A 764 25.88 -25.75 -26.85
N ALA A 765 25.29 -26.26 -27.92
CA ALA A 765 25.43 -25.66 -29.24
C ALA A 765 24.77 -24.26 -29.25
N PRO A 766 25.35 -23.28 -29.97
CA PRO A 766 24.72 -21.99 -30.16
C PRO A 766 23.37 -22.15 -30.86
N LYS A 767 22.36 -21.37 -30.47
CA LYS A 767 21.04 -21.42 -31.10
C LYS A 767 21.01 -20.58 -32.37
N ILE A 768 20.58 -21.19 -33.48
CA ILE A 768 20.32 -20.52 -34.76
C ILE A 768 18.82 -20.47 -35.01
N ASP A 769 18.40 -19.53 -35.86
CA ASP A 769 17.01 -19.47 -36.30
C ASP A 769 16.67 -20.78 -37.02
N ASN A 770 15.57 -21.40 -36.59
CA ASN A 770 15.16 -22.68 -37.12
C ASN A 770 14.58 -22.48 -38.53
N PRO A 771 15.24 -22.96 -39.60
CA PRO A 771 14.75 -22.76 -40.97
C PRO A 771 13.42 -23.47 -41.22
N ALA A 772 13.05 -24.43 -40.37
CA ALA A 772 11.79 -25.15 -40.42
C ALA A 772 10.69 -24.50 -39.56
N TYR A 773 10.94 -23.39 -38.87
CA TYR A 773 9.92 -22.70 -38.06
C TYR A 773 8.75 -22.21 -38.91
N ILE A 774 7.55 -22.62 -38.54
CA ILE A 774 6.30 -22.31 -39.24
C ILE A 774 5.51 -21.22 -38.50
N GLY A 775 5.66 -21.13 -37.17
CA GLY A 775 4.88 -20.21 -36.32
C GLY A 775 4.36 -20.90 -35.05
N GLU A 776 3.94 -20.12 -34.06
CA GLU A 776 3.21 -20.68 -32.90
C GLU A 776 1.94 -21.38 -33.38
N TRP A 777 1.79 -22.65 -33.02
CA TRP A 777 0.61 -23.42 -33.41
C TRP A 777 -0.61 -22.99 -32.59
N LYS A 778 -1.75 -22.82 -33.26
CA LYS A 778 -3.06 -22.68 -32.62
C LYS A 778 -4.03 -23.66 -33.27
N PRO A 779 -4.94 -24.30 -32.51
CA PRO A 779 -5.98 -25.14 -33.09
C PRO A 779 -6.81 -24.36 -34.09
N ARG A 780 -7.28 -25.04 -35.15
CA ARG A 780 -8.25 -24.45 -36.07
C ARG A 780 -9.50 -24.03 -35.30
N GLN A 781 -10.01 -22.86 -35.63
CA GLN A 781 -11.30 -22.40 -35.13
C GLN A 781 -12.42 -23.16 -35.85
N ILE A 782 -13.35 -23.72 -35.09
CA ILE A 782 -14.61 -24.27 -35.61
C ILE A 782 -15.78 -23.48 -35.07
N ASP A 783 -16.88 -23.48 -35.82
CA ASP A 783 -18.13 -22.91 -35.35
C ASP A 783 -18.52 -23.59 -34.02
N ASN A 784 -18.81 -22.77 -33.01
CA ASN A 784 -19.21 -23.26 -31.70
C ASN A 784 -20.62 -23.87 -31.79
N PRO A 785 -20.79 -25.19 -31.57
CA PRO A 785 -22.10 -25.85 -31.65
C PRO A 785 -23.06 -25.37 -30.57
N GLU A 786 -22.56 -24.76 -29.49
CA GLU A 786 -23.35 -24.20 -28.39
C GLU A 786 -23.58 -22.68 -28.54
N TYR A 787 -23.20 -22.09 -29.69
CA TYR A 787 -23.38 -20.67 -29.94
C TYR A 787 -24.86 -20.26 -29.92
N PHE A 788 -25.16 -19.21 -29.17
CA PHE A 788 -26.44 -18.52 -29.20
C PHE A 788 -26.24 -17.03 -28.94
N VAL A 789 -27.29 -16.26 -29.21
CA VAL A 789 -27.35 -14.84 -28.88
C VAL A 789 -28.60 -14.60 -28.06
N ASP A 790 -28.42 -14.24 -26.79
CA ASP A 790 -29.43 -13.65 -25.93
C ASP A 790 -29.17 -12.14 -25.87
N GLU A 791 -30.18 -11.35 -26.23
CA GLU A 791 -30.13 -9.90 -26.20
C GLU A 791 -30.67 -9.32 -24.89
N ASN A 792 -31.38 -10.12 -24.09
CA ASN A 792 -32.15 -9.64 -22.93
C ASN A 792 -31.96 -10.52 -21.68
N PRO A 793 -30.71 -10.85 -21.25
CA PRO A 793 -30.46 -11.62 -20.03
C PRO A 793 -30.96 -10.97 -18.73
N TYR A 794 -31.34 -9.68 -18.76
CA TYR A 794 -32.03 -9.03 -17.62
C TYR A 794 -33.38 -9.67 -17.27
N MET A 795 -34.01 -10.39 -18.22
CA MET A 795 -35.26 -11.10 -17.99
C MET A 795 -34.98 -12.38 -17.20
N LEU A 796 -34.77 -12.22 -15.90
CA LEU A 796 -34.53 -13.33 -14.99
C LEU A 796 -35.73 -14.30 -14.99
N PRO A 797 -35.48 -15.61 -14.84
CA PRO A 797 -36.52 -16.58 -14.53
C PRO A 797 -37.38 -16.15 -13.35
N THR A 798 -38.63 -16.62 -13.30
CA THR A 798 -39.54 -16.36 -12.17
C THR A 798 -38.88 -16.73 -10.84
N ILE A 799 -39.04 -15.88 -9.85
CA ILE A 799 -38.53 -16.07 -8.48
C ILE A 799 -39.74 -16.09 -7.55
N ASP A 800 -39.83 -17.07 -6.66
CA ASP A 800 -40.93 -17.16 -5.68
C ASP A 800 -40.44 -17.36 -4.24
N SER A 801 -39.12 -17.46 -4.05
CA SER A 801 -38.54 -17.81 -2.75
C SER A 801 -37.18 -17.14 -2.54
N VAL A 802 -36.89 -16.85 -1.27
CA VAL A 802 -35.59 -16.36 -0.79
C VAL A 802 -35.09 -17.30 0.30
N GLY A 803 -33.79 -17.56 0.32
CA GLY A 803 -33.17 -18.42 1.31
C GLY A 803 -31.75 -18.02 1.62
N ILE A 804 -31.28 -18.49 2.78
CA ILE A 804 -29.92 -18.31 3.28
C ILE A 804 -29.34 -19.70 3.47
N ASP A 805 -28.27 -19.99 2.73
CA ASP A 805 -27.51 -21.24 2.75
C ASP A 805 -26.04 -20.88 2.94
N ILE A 806 -25.61 -20.87 4.19
CA ILE A 806 -24.28 -20.40 4.59
C ILE A 806 -23.58 -21.39 5.49
N TRP A 807 -22.27 -21.47 5.31
CA TRP A 807 -21.35 -22.02 6.29
C TRP A 807 -20.54 -20.85 6.86
N THR A 808 -20.32 -20.86 8.16
CA THR A 808 -19.61 -19.78 8.85
C THR A 808 -18.84 -20.30 10.05
N MET A 809 -17.62 -19.77 10.24
CA MET A 809 -16.79 -19.94 11.42
C MET A 809 -17.11 -18.91 12.51
N ASP A 810 -17.93 -17.91 12.20
CA ASP A 810 -18.28 -16.81 13.07
C ASP A 810 -19.76 -16.90 13.50
N LYS A 811 -20.05 -16.39 14.69
CA LYS A 811 -21.41 -16.17 15.20
C LYS A 811 -21.74 -14.67 15.17
N GLY A 812 -22.97 -14.30 15.48
CA GLY A 812 -23.39 -12.90 15.51
C GLY A 812 -23.55 -12.26 14.14
N ILE A 813 -23.64 -13.08 13.08
CA ILE A 813 -24.04 -12.63 11.75
C ILE A 813 -25.54 -12.40 11.78
N MET A 814 -25.98 -11.19 11.49
CA MET A 814 -27.39 -10.80 11.48
C MET A 814 -27.84 -10.41 10.09
N PHE A 815 -29.07 -10.78 9.74
CA PHE A 815 -29.77 -10.38 8.53
C PHE A 815 -31.03 -9.60 8.90
N ASP A 816 -31.29 -8.53 8.18
CA ASP A 816 -32.51 -7.74 8.35
C ASP A 816 -32.95 -7.06 7.05
N ASN A 817 -34.18 -6.55 7.02
CA ASN A 817 -34.71 -5.68 5.98
C ASN A 817 -34.50 -6.23 4.56
N ILE A 818 -34.83 -7.51 4.36
CA ILE A 818 -34.78 -8.17 3.05
C ILE A 818 -35.94 -7.66 2.22
N VAL A 819 -35.63 -6.96 1.13
CA VAL A 819 -36.61 -6.38 0.20
C VAL A 819 -36.34 -6.88 -1.22
N ILE A 820 -37.41 -7.33 -1.89
CA ILE A 820 -37.36 -7.73 -3.31
C ILE A 820 -38.54 -7.03 -4.02
N ASP A 821 -38.26 -6.32 -5.11
CA ASP A 821 -39.27 -5.61 -5.90
C ASP A 821 -38.83 -5.46 -7.37
N SER A 822 -39.78 -5.17 -8.25
CA SER A 822 -39.50 -4.84 -9.67
C SER A 822 -39.25 -3.35 -9.90
N ASN A 823 -39.46 -2.52 -8.87
CA ASN A 823 -39.19 -1.08 -8.88
C ASN A 823 -38.00 -0.73 -7.96
N PRO A 824 -36.81 -0.47 -8.54
CA PRO A 824 -35.62 -0.04 -7.81
C PRO A 824 -35.82 1.17 -6.90
N GLU A 825 -36.65 2.14 -7.29
CA GLU A 825 -36.86 3.37 -6.53
C GLU A 825 -37.54 3.10 -5.18
N LYS A 826 -38.47 2.13 -5.13
CA LYS A 826 -39.12 1.73 -3.88
C LYS A 826 -38.14 1.05 -2.92
N VAL A 827 -37.26 0.21 -3.46
CA VAL A 827 -36.24 -0.50 -2.66
C VAL A 827 -35.23 0.49 -2.08
N ILE A 828 -34.77 1.46 -2.88
CA ILE A 828 -33.88 2.53 -2.42
C ILE A 828 -34.57 3.40 -1.36
N ALA A 829 -35.83 3.78 -1.58
CA ALA A 829 -36.60 4.57 -0.63
C ALA A 829 -36.79 3.85 0.72
N PHE A 830 -37.02 2.53 0.69
CA PHE A 830 -37.11 1.72 1.90
C PHE A 830 -35.80 1.75 2.70
N GLY A 831 -34.66 1.50 2.05
CA GLY A 831 -33.34 1.57 2.71
C GLY A 831 -33.02 2.95 3.28
N GLN A 832 -33.43 4.03 2.60
CA GLN A 832 -33.29 5.39 3.13
C GLN A 832 -34.17 5.65 4.37
N ALA A 833 -35.32 4.99 4.47
CA ALA A 833 -36.23 5.13 5.60
C ALA A 833 -35.81 4.28 6.82
N THR A 834 -35.18 3.12 6.59
CA THR A 834 -34.74 2.19 7.65
C THR A 834 -33.25 2.31 7.95
N PHE A 835 -32.41 1.76 7.08
CA PHE A 835 -30.97 1.62 7.26
C PHE A 835 -30.28 2.96 7.58
N LYS A 836 -30.62 4.03 6.86
CA LYS A 836 -29.97 5.33 7.05
C LYS A 836 -30.11 5.85 8.48
N VAL A 837 -31.31 5.71 9.06
CA VAL A 837 -31.59 6.13 10.44
C VAL A 837 -30.76 5.31 11.43
N ARG A 838 -30.68 3.99 11.21
CA ARG A 838 -29.90 3.05 12.04
C ARG A 838 -28.40 3.33 11.96
N SER A 839 -27.86 3.44 10.74
CA SER A 839 -26.44 3.69 10.47
C SER A 839 -25.95 4.99 11.11
N GLU A 840 -26.72 6.08 11.06
CA GLU A 840 -26.38 7.35 11.70
C GLU A 840 -26.23 7.24 13.24
N ILE A 841 -26.93 6.31 13.88
CA ILE A 841 -26.84 6.05 15.32
C ILE A 841 -25.64 5.14 15.61
N GLU A 842 -25.48 4.04 14.87
CA GLU A 842 -24.35 3.10 15.04
C GLU A 842 -23.00 3.82 14.86
N VAL A 843 -22.88 4.73 13.89
CA VAL A 843 -21.70 5.59 13.70
C VAL A 843 -21.37 6.42 14.95
N LYS A 844 -22.37 6.91 15.67
CA LYS A 844 -22.16 7.71 16.89
C LYS A 844 -21.78 6.84 18.08
N GLN A 845 -22.40 5.66 18.21
CA GLN A 845 -22.10 4.69 19.27
C GLN A 845 -20.64 4.22 19.18
N ASP A 846 -20.16 3.89 17.99
CA ASP A 846 -18.80 3.40 17.78
C ASP A 846 -17.72 4.47 18.10
N LYS A 847 -18.00 5.74 17.77
CA LYS A 847 -17.17 6.89 18.18
C LYS A 847 -17.12 7.12 19.70
N SER A 848 -18.18 6.74 20.43
CA SER A 848 -18.23 6.89 21.88
C SER A 848 -17.50 5.77 22.64
N ALA A 849 -17.52 4.54 22.09
CA ALA A 849 -16.83 3.38 22.67
C ALA A 849 -15.30 3.53 22.58
N SER A 850 -14.78 4.10 21.49
CA SER A 850 -13.33 4.39 21.33
C SER A 850 -12.83 5.48 22.29
N GLY A 851 -13.68 6.42 22.71
CA GLY A 851 -13.35 7.49 23.67
C GLY A 851 -13.28 7.05 25.15
N GLN A 852 -14.07 6.05 25.56
CA GLN A 852 -14.11 5.58 26.96
C GLN A 852 -12.83 4.85 27.39
N GLY A 853 -12.16 4.13 26.49
CA GLY A 853 -10.91 3.41 26.80
C GLY A 853 -9.72 4.33 27.11
N MET A 854 -9.78 5.59 26.67
CA MET A 854 -8.75 6.60 26.95
C MET A 854 -8.97 7.25 28.32
N PHE A 855 -10.22 7.42 28.74
CA PHE A 855 -10.58 8.05 30.02
C PHE A 855 -10.34 7.12 31.22
N SER A 856 -10.56 5.81 31.09
CA SER A 856 -10.29 4.85 32.18
C SER A 856 -8.79 4.73 32.47
N LYS A 857 -7.94 4.66 31.43
CA LYS A 857 -6.48 4.66 31.59
C LYS A 857 -5.94 5.97 32.17
N ALA A 858 -6.55 7.10 31.83
CA ALA A 858 -6.20 8.39 32.43
C ALA A 858 -6.59 8.47 33.92
N LEU A 859 -7.74 7.90 34.31
CA LEU A 859 -8.19 7.91 35.70
C LEU A 859 -7.35 6.99 36.60
N ASP A 860 -6.95 5.82 36.09
CA ASP A 860 -6.06 4.89 36.82
C ASP A 860 -4.66 5.48 37.00
N THR A 861 -4.14 6.20 35.99
CA THR A 861 -2.85 6.91 36.09
C THR A 861 -2.89 8.05 37.12
N VAL A 862 -4.03 8.72 37.29
CA VAL A 862 -4.23 9.80 38.27
C VAL A 862 -4.40 9.26 39.69
N LEU A 863 -5.00 8.08 39.85
CA LEU A 863 -5.19 7.43 41.16
C LEU A 863 -3.90 6.77 41.67
N GLU A 864 -3.02 6.31 40.78
CA GLU A 864 -1.74 5.67 41.16
C GLU A 864 -0.61 6.68 41.48
N ASN A 865 -0.68 7.93 41.02
CA ASN A 865 0.36 8.95 41.27
C ASN A 865 -0.22 10.34 41.67
N PRO A 866 -0.75 10.50 42.89
CA PRO A 866 -1.38 11.75 43.32
C PRO A 866 -0.37 12.90 43.59
N ILE A 867 0.89 12.58 43.89
CA ILE A 867 1.89 13.56 44.33
C ILE A 867 2.45 14.42 43.18
N PRO A 868 2.84 13.86 42.02
CA PRO A 868 3.36 14.66 40.91
C PRO A 868 2.32 15.61 40.32
N VAL A 869 1.06 15.17 40.20
CA VAL A 869 -0.04 15.95 39.62
C VAL A 869 -0.38 17.17 40.49
N LEU A 870 -0.40 17.01 41.81
CA LEU A 870 -0.61 18.12 42.76
C LEU A 870 0.53 19.16 42.72
N VAL A 871 1.78 18.72 42.53
CA VAL A 871 2.95 19.61 42.42
C VAL A 871 2.93 20.41 41.13
N THR A 872 2.54 19.79 40.00
CA THR A 872 2.45 20.49 38.71
C THR A 872 1.32 21.52 38.70
N VAL A 873 0.17 21.22 39.31
CA VAL A 873 -0.95 22.17 39.44
C VAL A 873 -0.59 23.35 40.36
N LEU A 874 0.11 23.10 41.46
CA LEU A 874 0.60 24.16 42.35
C LEU A 874 1.66 25.05 41.68
N ALA A 875 2.57 24.46 40.89
CA ALA A 875 3.60 25.22 40.17
C ALA A 875 2.99 26.17 39.13
N LEU A 876 1.95 25.73 38.41
CA LEU A 876 1.25 26.55 37.41
C LEU A 876 0.44 27.70 38.05
N LEU A 877 -0.13 27.47 39.23
CA LEU A 877 -0.88 28.50 39.97
C LEU A 877 0.06 29.56 40.59
N VAL A 878 1.24 29.17 41.05
CA VAL A 878 2.23 30.11 41.64
C VAL A 878 2.93 30.94 40.55
N GLY A 879 3.22 30.36 39.38
CA GLY A 879 3.79 31.09 38.24
C GLY A 879 2.88 32.20 37.71
N SER A 880 1.56 31.98 37.75
CA SER A 880 0.56 32.96 37.31
C SER A 880 0.41 34.16 38.27
N PHE A 881 0.74 33.98 39.55
CA PHE A 881 0.65 35.03 40.56
C PHE A 881 1.88 35.96 40.59
N LEU A 882 3.05 35.49 40.15
CA LEU A 882 4.30 36.26 40.19
C LEU A 882 4.47 37.23 39.00
N LEU A 883 3.73 37.04 37.90
CA LEU A 883 3.82 37.88 36.69
C LEU A 883 2.87 39.10 36.68
N SER A 884 2.03 39.29 37.69
CA SER A 884 1.05 40.39 37.76
C SER A 884 1.44 41.54 38.71
N GLY A 885 2.69 41.56 39.19
CA GLY A 885 3.12 42.46 40.27
C GLY A 885 4.33 43.35 39.97
N ILE A 886 4.41 44.03 38.81
CA ILE A 886 5.40 45.11 38.60
C ILE A 886 4.69 46.35 38.04
N LYS A 887 4.52 47.36 38.91
CA LYS A 887 3.98 48.70 38.61
C LYS A 887 5.05 49.57 37.93
N CYS A 888 4.67 50.28 36.87
CA CYS A 888 5.33 51.50 36.42
C CYS A 888 4.72 52.70 37.15
N ASP A 889 5.56 53.62 37.62
CA ASP A 889 5.13 54.96 38.02
C ASP A 889 6.15 56.02 37.57
N SER A 890 5.62 57.20 37.27
CA SER A 890 6.24 58.50 36.95
C SER A 890 6.91 58.73 35.59
N SER A 891 6.20 59.52 34.76
CA SER A 891 6.70 60.42 33.69
C SER A 891 7.54 61.59 34.29
N PRO A 892 8.22 62.46 33.50
CA PRO A 892 7.86 63.01 32.19
C PRO A 892 8.58 62.38 31.00
#